data_AF-A0A4Q9H1E7-F1
#
_entry.id   AF-A0A4Q9H1E7-F1
#
_cell.length_a   1.000
_cell.length_b   1.000
_cell.length_c   1.000
_cell.angle_alpha   90.00
_cell.angle_beta   90.00
_cell.angle_gamma   90.00
#
_symmetry.space_group_name_H-M   'P 1'
#
loop_
_entity.id
_entity.type
_entity.pdbx_description
1 polymer ?
#
loop_
_entity_poly.entity_id
_entity_poly.type
_entity_poly.pdbx_seq_one_letter_code
_entity_poly.pdbx_strand_id
1 'polypeptide(L)'
;MHATLPRLLLLALVSVASLLLSACNNSPYPDGAAAENTLYTAFNSRSPRYLDPTSSYSSNETPYTYQVYEPLYGYHYLKRPYTLVPKTAQAVVQPQYVDKAGRPLPPDAPADQIAESHYVLQLKPGIRYAPHPAFARNDLGQYLYHAMKPGELGERRSPWQFEHTGTRELVADDYVYAIKRQATTRTAAPVFGLFAEYVVGLADYGKLVRAEDKKLREGLPPTVRDKPFLDFRRWPLAGAQAEGKYTLKLRIKGKYPQWSYWMAMTFLAPVPWEADAFYAQPGMAANGLSLNTWPVGTGPYMMTEYVQDRRHVLSRNPNYRGEPYPCEGMPQDKAEGRLADCGKPTPFIDQLVFNIEKEAVPQDAKFRQGYLDVPEFDQMSYGNAYRIQMEDSARVNAEFTRKGILLPRTVDLSSSYMGFNWLDPVVGKGDTPEQRVRNRKLRQALSIAIDWDEFNRIFPKAAGEVAQGPLPGGVFGSRHGTKEGLNPTTHRWVDGRAQRRPIDDAQRLLAEAGYPNGRDARSGKPLVLNYDVGSPATPESKANLDWMTKQFAKLGIQLEIRATDYNQFQDKVRRGKHQIFTWGWLADYPDAENFLFLLYGPGAKSVHDGENAANYQNAEYDRLYSQLRFMGDGPEKQAVIDRMVAILQEDAPWSWGYFPYASGAYHRWVHNGKPSIMVRDQAQYYRLDTADRVRSLADWNRPVYWPLAVLAVVLLAMAWGARKVFRGREQHTARDQARQRGLAD
;
A
#
# COMPACT_ATOMS: atom_id res chain seq x y z
N MET A 1 40.64 -13.53 59.15
CA MET A 1 39.88 -12.79 58.11
C MET A 1 40.02 -13.34 56.68
N HIS A 2 40.65 -14.50 56.44
CA HIS A 2 40.88 -15.02 55.07
C HIS A 2 39.88 -16.05 54.53
N ALA A 3 38.86 -16.45 55.32
CA ALA A 3 37.89 -17.48 54.91
C ALA A 3 36.53 -16.95 54.41
N THR A 4 36.27 -15.64 54.53
CA THR A 4 34.95 -15.02 54.25
C THR A 4 34.85 -14.42 52.84
N LEU A 5 35.94 -13.86 52.30
CA LEU A 5 35.99 -13.29 50.95
C LEU A 5 35.60 -14.26 49.81
N PRO A 6 36.07 -15.52 49.78
CA PRO A 6 35.73 -16.44 48.69
C PRO A 6 34.27 -16.93 48.73
N ARG A 7 33.66 -16.99 49.93
CA ARG A 7 32.22 -17.32 50.07
C ARG A 7 31.32 -16.20 49.59
N LEU A 8 31.69 -14.94 49.86
CA LEU A 8 30.96 -13.76 49.37
C LEU A 8 31.05 -13.62 47.85
N LEU A 9 32.21 -13.91 47.25
CA LEU A 9 32.39 -13.95 45.79
C LEU A 9 31.58 -15.07 45.12
N LEU A 10 31.51 -16.25 45.74
CA LEU A 10 30.70 -17.35 45.23
C LEU A 10 29.20 -17.04 45.33
N LEU A 11 28.74 -16.45 46.43
CA LEU A 11 27.36 -15.97 46.59
C LEU A 11 27.03 -14.86 45.59
N ALA A 12 27.95 -13.92 45.33
CA ALA A 12 27.76 -12.89 44.32
C ALA A 12 27.66 -13.49 42.90
N LEU A 13 28.51 -14.47 42.57
CA LEU A 13 28.47 -15.19 41.29
C LEU A 13 27.19 -16.01 41.11
N VAL A 14 26.72 -16.69 42.16
CA VAL A 14 25.46 -17.45 42.13
C VAL A 14 24.26 -16.50 42.00
N SER A 15 24.27 -15.37 42.72
CA SER A 15 23.22 -14.35 42.60
C SER A 15 23.20 -13.70 41.22
N VAL A 16 24.37 -13.39 40.64
CA VAL A 16 24.49 -12.87 39.27
C VAL A 16 24.05 -13.92 38.24
N ALA A 17 24.42 -15.19 38.41
CA ALA A 17 23.95 -16.27 37.54
C ALA A 17 22.43 -16.50 37.65
N SER A 18 21.87 -16.38 38.85
CA SER A 18 20.42 -16.48 39.10
C SER A 18 19.65 -15.31 38.49
N LEU A 19 20.21 -14.10 38.54
CA LEU A 19 19.69 -12.90 37.88
C LEU A 19 19.81 -12.96 36.35
N LEU A 20 20.84 -13.62 35.82
CA LEU A 20 21.00 -13.87 34.38
C LEU A 20 20.02 -14.95 33.87
N LEU A 21 19.60 -15.89 34.72
CA LEU A 21 18.66 -16.97 34.36
C LEU A 21 17.19 -16.50 34.32
N SER A 22 16.81 -15.51 35.14
CA SER A 22 15.47 -14.92 35.10
C SER A 22 15.25 -13.94 33.93
N ALA A 23 16.32 -13.55 33.23
CA ALA A 23 16.29 -12.59 32.12
C ALA A 23 16.07 -13.22 30.73
N CYS A 24 15.91 -14.55 30.62
CA CYS A 24 15.76 -15.24 29.33
C CYS A 24 14.29 -15.38 28.88
N ASN A 25 13.53 -14.29 28.86
CA ASN A 25 12.30 -14.22 28.05
C ASN A 25 12.60 -13.39 26.79
N ASN A 26 12.58 -14.02 25.61
CA ASN A 26 12.86 -13.35 24.33
C ASN A 26 11.59 -12.73 23.71
N SER A 27 10.49 -12.66 24.47
CA SER A 27 9.27 -11.95 24.06
C SER A 27 9.55 -10.45 23.96
N PRO A 28 9.22 -9.79 22.83
CA PRO A 28 9.31 -8.34 22.71
C PRO A 28 8.14 -7.62 23.41
N TYR A 29 7.17 -8.36 23.96
CA TYR A 29 5.98 -7.83 24.63
C TYR A 29 5.91 -8.22 26.10
N PRO A 30 5.20 -7.42 26.93
CA PRO A 30 4.94 -7.75 28.33
C PRO A 30 4.30 -9.13 28.50
N ASP A 31 4.54 -9.74 29.66
CA ASP A 31 3.89 -11.02 30.00
C ASP A 31 2.37 -10.88 29.96
N GLY A 32 1.70 -11.86 29.34
CA GLY A 32 0.25 -11.85 29.15
C GLY A 32 -0.24 -11.18 27.85
N ALA A 33 0.60 -10.40 27.15
CA ALA A 33 0.24 -9.72 25.89
C ALA A 33 -0.35 -10.68 24.83
N ALA A 34 0.14 -11.92 24.77
CA ALA A 34 -0.37 -12.95 23.85
C ALA A 34 -1.85 -13.29 24.05
N ALA A 35 -2.41 -13.09 25.23
CA ALA A 35 -3.82 -13.38 25.54
C ALA A 35 -4.76 -12.20 25.23
N GLU A 36 -4.22 -10.99 25.04
CA GLU A 36 -5.00 -9.79 24.76
C GLU A 36 -5.61 -9.82 23.36
N ASN A 37 -6.76 -9.17 23.17
CA ASN A 37 -7.37 -9.00 21.84
C ASN A 37 -6.71 -7.84 21.05
N THR A 38 -5.38 -7.91 20.99
CA THR A 38 -4.48 -6.94 20.37
C THR A 38 -3.78 -7.61 19.20
N LEU A 39 -3.85 -6.99 18.02
CA LEU A 39 -3.13 -7.43 16.83
C LEU A 39 -1.78 -6.69 16.75
N TYR A 40 -0.70 -7.46 16.68
CA TYR A 40 0.67 -6.97 16.54
C TYR A 40 1.14 -7.05 15.08
N THR A 41 1.65 -5.93 14.57
CA THR A 41 2.19 -5.79 13.21
C THR A 41 3.40 -4.86 13.23
N ALA A 42 4.16 -4.84 12.13
CA ALA A 42 5.22 -3.87 11.92
C ALA A 42 4.81 -2.70 11.01
N PHE A 43 5.64 -1.65 11.02
CA PHE A 43 5.82 -0.72 9.91
C PHE A 43 7.32 -0.61 9.61
N ASN A 44 7.67 -0.50 8.34
CA ASN A 44 9.06 -0.37 7.92
C ASN A 44 9.49 1.10 7.85
N SER A 45 10.81 1.34 7.93
CA SER A 45 11.46 2.65 7.74
C SER A 45 11.17 3.74 8.78
N ARG A 46 10.05 4.45 8.68
CA ARG A 46 9.69 5.65 9.45
C ARG A 46 8.18 5.75 9.66
N SER A 47 7.75 6.51 10.66
CA SER A 47 6.34 6.82 10.86
C SER A 47 5.72 7.50 9.63
N PRO A 48 4.41 7.27 9.38
CA PRO A 48 3.70 7.96 8.31
C PRO A 48 3.80 9.47 8.47
N ARG A 49 4.03 10.19 7.36
CA ARG A 49 4.23 11.64 7.41
C ARG A 49 2.91 12.39 7.46
N TYR A 50 1.89 11.88 6.77
CA TYR A 50 0.58 12.52 6.66
C TYR A 50 -0.54 11.57 7.06
N LEU A 51 -1.14 11.82 8.23
CA LEU A 51 -2.39 11.18 8.67
C LEU A 51 -3.62 12.10 8.50
N ASP A 52 -3.44 13.31 7.99
CA ASP A 52 -4.52 14.20 7.58
C ASP A 52 -5.11 13.72 6.24
N PRO A 53 -6.43 13.49 6.11
CA PRO A 53 -7.05 13.00 4.88
C PRO A 53 -6.91 13.96 3.69
N THR A 54 -6.69 15.26 3.93
CA THR A 54 -6.38 16.22 2.87
C THR A 54 -4.96 16.03 2.31
N SER A 55 -4.01 15.57 3.12
CA SER A 55 -2.59 15.45 2.74
C SER A 55 -2.13 14.01 2.46
N SER A 56 -2.79 13.02 3.04
CA SER A 56 -2.39 11.61 2.94
C SER A 56 -2.60 11.07 1.54
N TYR A 57 -1.55 10.51 0.94
CA TYR A 57 -1.55 9.96 -0.41
C TYR A 57 -0.69 8.69 -0.53
N SER A 58 0.18 8.42 0.45
CA SER A 58 1.15 7.34 0.35
C SER A 58 0.59 6.03 0.91
N SER A 59 0.96 4.90 0.31
CA SER A 59 0.48 3.57 0.73
C SER A 59 0.79 3.27 2.20
N ASN A 60 1.93 3.70 2.74
CA ASN A 60 2.30 3.51 4.15
C ASN A 60 1.43 4.31 5.15
N GLU A 61 0.61 5.26 4.68
CA GLU A 61 -0.34 6.03 5.50
C GLU A 61 -1.71 5.34 5.57
N THR A 62 -2.04 4.54 4.56
CA THR A 62 -3.36 3.89 4.42
C THR A 62 -3.73 2.92 5.55
N PRO A 63 -2.80 2.14 6.17
CA PRO A 63 -3.11 1.31 7.33
C PRO A 63 -3.62 2.08 8.55
N TYR A 64 -3.44 3.40 8.57
CA TYR A 64 -3.88 4.29 9.64
C TYR A 64 -5.13 5.06 9.21
N THR A 65 -5.07 5.75 8.07
CA THR A 65 -6.13 6.67 7.65
C THR A 65 -7.45 5.96 7.37
N TYR A 66 -7.44 4.79 6.72
CA TYR A 66 -8.66 4.04 6.43
C TYR A 66 -9.26 3.34 7.66
N GLN A 67 -8.52 3.27 8.78
CA GLN A 67 -9.03 2.74 10.04
C GLN A 67 -9.64 3.83 10.92
N VAL A 68 -9.21 5.08 10.74
CA VAL A 68 -9.67 6.24 11.52
C VAL A 68 -10.80 7.00 10.82
N TYR A 69 -10.73 7.15 9.50
CA TYR A 69 -11.69 7.93 8.72
C TYR A 69 -12.65 7.02 7.94
N GLU A 70 -13.93 7.44 7.81
CA GLU A 70 -14.89 6.77 6.95
C GLU A 70 -15.28 7.66 5.75
N PRO A 71 -14.87 7.31 4.52
CA PRO A 71 -15.41 7.94 3.32
C PRO A 71 -16.90 7.63 3.14
N LEU A 72 -17.53 8.26 2.13
CA LEU A 72 -18.96 8.06 1.82
C LEU A 72 -19.25 6.61 1.44
N TYR A 73 -18.37 6.03 0.62
CA TYR A 73 -18.43 4.66 0.13
C TYR A 73 -17.20 3.86 0.57
N GLY A 74 -17.21 2.58 0.29
CA GLY A 74 -16.06 1.68 0.40
C GLY A 74 -16.22 0.53 -0.58
N TYR A 75 -15.40 -0.50 -0.45
CA TYR A 75 -15.51 -1.70 -1.27
C TYR A 75 -16.00 -2.88 -0.44
N HIS A 76 -16.84 -3.72 -1.03
CA HIS A 76 -17.27 -4.97 -0.41
C HIS A 76 -16.04 -5.84 -0.13
N TYR A 77 -15.84 -6.24 1.12
CA TYR A 77 -14.61 -6.91 1.55
C TYR A 77 -14.27 -8.17 0.72
N LEU A 78 -15.26 -9.05 0.55
CA LEU A 78 -15.05 -10.36 -0.06
C LEU A 78 -15.33 -10.45 -1.57
N LYS A 79 -16.11 -9.55 -2.18
CA LYS A 79 -16.51 -9.69 -3.60
C LYS A 79 -15.38 -9.28 -4.55
N ARG A 80 -15.27 -10.01 -5.65
CA ARG A 80 -14.41 -9.70 -6.82
C ARG A 80 -15.24 -9.98 -8.11
N PRO A 81 -15.25 -9.11 -9.14
CA PRO A 81 -14.67 -7.77 -9.21
C PRO A 81 -15.09 -6.87 -8.04
N TYR A 82 -14.25 -5.89 -7.73
CA TYR A 82 -14.52 -5.01 -6.59
C TYR A 82 -15.84 -4.28 -6.78
N THR A 83 -16.68 -4.30 -5.75
CA THR A 83 -18.01 -3.69 -5.77
C THR A 83 -18.07 -2.57 -4.75
N LEU A 84 -18.46 -1.37 -5.17
CA LEU A 84 -18.71 -0.26 -4.25
C LEU A 84 -19.89 -0.57 -3.33
N VAL A 85 -19.76 -0.21 -2.06
CA VAL A 85 -20.79 -0.34 -1.03
C VAL A 85 -20.89 0.95 -0.22
N PRO A 86 -22.08 1.30 0.31
CA PRO A 86 -22.21 2.45 1.19
C PRO A 86 -21.39 2.28 2.48
N LYS A 87 -20.75 3.36 2.93
CA LYS A 87 -20.11 3.46 4.26
C LYS A 87 -20.91 4.41 5.13
N THR A 88 -20.59 5.70 5.13
CA THR A 88 -21.39 6.71 5.86
C THR A 88 -22.62 7.15 5.08
N ALA A 89 -22.63 6.99 3.75
CA ALA A 89 -23.83 7.18 2.93
C ALA A 89 -24.81 6.02 3.14
N GLN A 90 -26.10 6.25 2.87
CA GLN A 90 -27.14 5.22 2.93
C GLN A 90 -27.10 4.26 1.73
N ALA A 91 -26.68 4.76 0.56
CA ALA A 91 -26.58 3.99 -0.68
C ALA A 91 -25.47 4.55 -1.58
N VAL A 92 -25.00 3.74 -2.54
CA VAL A 92 -24.18 4.22 -3.66
C VAL A 92 -25.12 4.83 -4.69
N VAL A 93 -25.14 6.15 -4.81
CA VAL A 93 -26.06 6.87 -5.70
C VAL A 93 -25.46 7.09 -7.08
N GLN A 94 -26.32 7.09 -8.10
CA GLN A 94 -25.99 7.59 -9.43
C GLN A 94 -26.28 9.10 -9.49
N PRO A 95 -25.50 9.89 -10.24
CA PRO A 95 -25.77 11.32 -10.38
C PRO A 95 -27.00 11.57 -11.25
N GLN A 96 -27.70 12.68 -10.98
CA GLN A 96 -28.59 13.30 -11.95
C GLN A 96 -27.77 14.18 -12.89
N TYR A 97 -27.86 13.94 -14.19
CA TYR A 97 -27.22 14.79 -15.19
C TYR A 97 -28.08 16.00 -15.51
N VAL A 98 -27.45 17.16 -15.75
CA VAL A 98 -28.13 18.38 -16.14
C VAL A 98 -27.43 19.08 -17.30
N ASP A 99 -28.21 19.77 -18.14
CA ASP A 99 -27.70 20.57 -19.25
C ASP A 99 -27.20 21.96 -18.79
N LYS A 100 -26.73 22.79 -19.74
CA LYS A 100 -26.24 24.15 -19.46
C LYS A 100 -27.32 25.10 -18.92
N ALA A 101 -28.60 24.79 -19.13
CA ALA A 101 -29.73 25.54 -18.58
C ALA A 101 -30.19 24.99 -17.21
N GLY A 102 -29.52 23.97 -16.67
CA GLY A 102 -29.84 23.32 -15.41
C GLY A 102 -31.03 22.36 -15.50
N ARG A 103 -31.45 21.96 -16.71
CA ARG A 103 -32.56 21.01 -16.90
C ARG A 103 -32.06 19.58 -16.77
N PRO A 104 -32.79 18.68 -16.08
CA PRO A 104 -32.44 17.27 -15.99
C PRO A 104 -32.32 16.61 -17.37
N LEU A 105 -31.34 15.73 -17.49
CA LEU A 105 -31.08 14.89 -18.66
C LEU A 105 -31.26 13.41 -18.30
N PRO A 106 -31.58 12.54 -19.28
CA PRO A 106 -31.66 11.10 -19.03
C PRO A 106 -30.28 10.50 -18.70
N PRO A 107 -30.20 9.34 -18.01
CA PRO A 107 -28.93 8.73 -17.59
C PRO A 107 -27.97 8.37 -18.74
N ASP A 108 -28.51 8.12 -19.93
CA ASP A 108 -27.80 7.77 -21.16
C ASP A 108 -27.46 8.99 -22.03
N ALA A 109 -27.72 10.22 -21.55
CA ALA A 109 -27.43 11.44 -22.29
C ALA A 109 -25.96 11.49 -22.77
N PRO A 110 -25.71 11.97 -24.01
CA PRO A 110 -24.37 12.17 -24.54
C PRO A 110 -23.53 13.07 -23.63
N ALA A 111 -22.27 12.69 -23.41
CA ALA A 111 -21.38 13.36 -22.45
C ALA A 111 -21.14 14.86 -22.77
N ASP A 112 -21.21 15.24 -24.04
CA ASP A 112 -21.07 16.62 -24.54
C ASP A 112 -22.29 17.52 -24.24
N GLN A 113 -23.46 16.91 -23.96
CA GLN A 113 -24.67 17.63 -23.56
C GLN A 113 -24.76 17.85 -22.04
N ILE A 114 -24.04 17.04 -21.26
CA ILE A 114 -24.05 17.10 -19.80
C ILE A 114 -23.12 18.21 -19.34
N ALA A 115 -23.70 19.28 -18.79
CA ALA A 115 -22.93 20.38 -18.22
C ALA A 115 -22.45 20.08 -16.80
N GLU A 116 -23.30 19.44 -16.00
CA GLU A 116 -22.98 19.05 -14.62
C GLU A 116 -23.59 17.68 -14.26
N SER A 117 -22.94 17.00 -13.32
CA SER A 117 -23.47 15.83 -12.62
C SER A 117 -23.77 16.21 -11.16
N HIS A 118 -25.01 16.01 -10.74
CA HIS A 118 -25.50 16.35 -9.40
C HIS A 118 -25.68 15.07 -8.58
N TYR A 119 -24.93 14.95 -7.49
CA TYR A 119 -25.07 13.87 -6.52
C TYR A 119 -25.85 14.40 -5.31
N VAL A 120 -26.91 13.69 -4.93
CA VAL A 120 -27.64 13.92 -3.68
C VAL A 120 -27.43 12.69 -2.80
N LEU A 121 -26.63 12.85 -1.76
CA LEU A 121 -26.20 11.77 -0.88
C LEU A 121 -26.90 11.90 0.48
N GLN A 122 -27.65 10.86 0.85
CA GLN A 122 -28.20 10.75 2.20
C GLN A 122 -27.19 10.06 3.11
N LEU A 123 -26.82 10.71 4.21
CA LEU A 123 -25.96 10.15 5.25
C LEU A 123 -26.77 9.26 6.20
N LYS A 124 -26.12 8.22 6.74
CA LYS A 124 -26.66 7.45 7.84
C LYS A 124 -26.68 8.33 9.10
N PRO A 125 -27.80 8.45 9.81
CA PRO A 125 -27.86 9.20 11.06
C PRO A 125 -27.11 8.46 12.19
N GLY A 126 -26.75 9.18 13.25
CA GLY A 126 -26.18 8.60 14.47
C GLY A 126 -24.70 8.22 14.39
N ILE A 127 -24.02 8.45 13.27
CA ILE A 127 -22.56 8.27 13.18
C ILE A 127 -21.88 9.34 14.04
N ARG A 128 -20.95 8.95 14.90
CA ARG A 128 -20.27 9.88 15.82
C ARG A 128 -18.75 9.83 15.64
N TYR A 129 -18.11 10.98 15.84
CA TYR A 129 -16.66 11.07 15.89
C TYR A 129 -16.09 10.38 17.12
N ALA A 130 -14.87 9.86 17.00
CA ALA A 130 -14.09 9.36 18.13
C ALA A 130 -13.94 10.43 19.22
N PRO A 131 -13.86 10.04 20.51
CA PRO A 131 -13.65 10.99 21.60
C PRO A 131 -12.39 11.83 21.37
N HIS A 132 -12.51 13.15 21.49
CA HIS A 132 -11.38 14.06 21.26
C HIS A 132 -11.57 15.39 22.03
N PRO A 133 -10.48 16.03 22.52
CA PRO A 133 -10.56 17.34 23.19
C PRO A 133 -11.14 18.45 22.31
N ALA A 134 -11.01 18.35 20.99
CA ALA A 134 -11.61 19.30 20.05
C ALA A 134 -13.14 19.45 20.22
N PHE A 135 -13.81 18.44 20.78
CA PHE A 135 -15.25 18.44 21.02
C PHE A 135 -15.62 18.71 22.48
N ALA A 136 -14.65 18.91 23.37
CA ALA A 136 -14.90 19.13 24.79
C ALA A 136 -15.60 20.48 25.00
N ARG A 137 -16.71 20.46 25.75
CA ARG A 137 -17.53 21.63 26.05
C ARG A 137 -17.80 21.72 27.54
N ASN A 138 -17.95 22.94 28.06
CA ASN A 138 -18.44 23.19 29.41
C ASN A 138 -19.98 23.02 29.48
N ASP A 139 -20.53 23.18 30.68
CA ASP A 139 -21.99 23.09 30.94
C ASP A 139 -22.80 24.16 30.20
N LEU A 140 -22.16 25.26 29.76
CA LEU A 140 -22.76 26.32 28.94
C LEU A 140 -22.69 26.01 27.43
N GLY A 141 -22.16 24.85 27.04
CA GLY A 141 -22.00 24.43 25.65
C GLY A 141 -20.85 25.09 24.88
N GLN A 142 -19.97 25.83 25.56
CA GLN A 142 -18.81 26.49 24.96
C GLN A 142 -17.62 25.53 24.87
N TYR A 143 -16.85 25.60 23.79
CA TYR A 143 -15.65 24.78 23.62
C TYR A 143 -14.55 25.16 24.62
N LEU A 144 -14.00 24.16 25.31
CA LEU A 144 -12.99 24.37 26.35
C LEU A 144 -11.62 24.78 25.78
N TYR A 145 -11.26 24.26 24.60
CA TYR A 145 -9.90 24.35 24.06
C TYR A 145 -9.81 25.04 22.70
N HIS A 146 -10.75 25.94 22.37
CA HIS A 146 -10.77 26.68 21.08
C HIS A 146 -10.30 28.13 21.20
N ALA A 147 -9.98 28.59 22.41
CA ALA A 147 -9.52 29.96 22.69
C ALA A 147 -8.34 29.96 23.68
N MET A 148 -7.39 29.04 23.49
CA MET A 148 -6.22 28.89 24.35
C MET A 148 -5.26 30.07 24.18
N LYS A 149 -4.71 30.55 25.29
CA LYS A 149 -3.68 31.59 25.31
C LYS A 149 -2.29 30.97 25.17
N PRO A 150 -1.29 31.71 24.65
CA PRO A 150 0.10 31.26 24.64
C PRO A 150 0.55 30.80 26.03
N GLY A 151 1.11 29.59 26.11
CA GLY A 151 1.56 28.96 27.36
C GLY A 151 0.57 27.98 28.00
N GLU A 152 -0.74 28.10 27.76
CA GLU A 152 -1.75 27.22 28.39
C GLU A 152 -1.67 25.76 27.94
N LEU A 153 -1.11 25.50 26.76
CA LEU A 153 -0.86 24.15 26.27
C LEU A 153 0.15 23.39 27.15
N GLY A 154 1.13 24.08 27.72
CA GLY A 154 2.20 23.50 28.53
C GLY A 154 3.00 22.43 27.79
N GLU A 155 3.26 21.32 28.48
CA GLU A 155 4.05 20.19 27.96
C GLU A 155 3.22 19.10 27.27
N ARG A 156 1.93 19.36 27.00
CA ARG A 156 1.08 18.38 26.31
C ARG A 156 1.61 18.12 24.89
N ARG A 157 1.72 16.85 24.52
CA ARG A 157 2.14 16.30 23.21
C ARG A 157 1.11 15.32 22.65
N SER A 158 0.08 15.00 23.43
CA SER A 158 -1.00 14.08 23.07
C SER A 158 -2.37 14.68 23.42
N PRO A 159 -3.41 14.47 22.58
CA PRO A 159 -4.80 14.79 22.91
C PRO A 159 -5.27 14.13 24.22
N TRP A 160 -4.69 12.99 24.58
CA TRP A 160 -5.05 12.23 25.78
C TRP A 160 -4.50 12.83 27.08
N GLN A 161 -3.72 13.92 26.98
CA GLN A 161 -3.23 14.69 28.14
C GLN A 161 -4.10 15.93 28.44
N PHE A 162 -5.19 16.12 27.69
CA PHE A 162 -6.22 17.10 28.02
C PHE A 162 -7.21 16.48 28.99
N GLU A 163 -7.68 17.26 29.95
CA GLU A 163 -8.53 16.78 31.04
C GLU A 163 -9.91 16.30 30.56
N HIS A 164 -10.46 16.98 29.55
CA HIS A 164 -11.78 16.68 29.03
C HIS A 164 -11.72 16.31 27.55
N THR A 165 -12.55 15.34 27.17
CA THR A 165 -12.82 15.00 25.78
C THR A 165 -14.32 15.08 25.51
N GLY A 166 -14.70 15.15 24.25
CA GLY A 166 -16.11 15.09 23.85
C GLY A 166 -16.28 14.32 22.55
N THR A 167 -17.51 14.26 22.07
CA THR A 167 -17.85 13.72 20.75
C THR A 167 -19.10 14.41 20.23
N ARG A 168 -19.26 14.47 18.91
CA ARG A 168 -20.50 14.89 18.26
C ARG A 168 -20.84 13.97 17.09
N GLU A 169 -22.08 14.09 16.65
CA GLU A 169 -22.56 13.44 15.43
C GLU A 169 -21.87 14.02 14.19
N LEU A 170 -21.61 13.14 13.22
CA LEU A 170 -21.23 13.46 11.85
C LEU A 170 -22.42 14.09 11.12
N VAL A 171 -22.19 15.19 10.41
CA VAL A 171 -23.20 15.87 9.60
C VAL A 171 -22.68 16.18 8.20
N ALA A 172 -23.57 16.49 7.26
CA ALA A 172 -23.23 16.80 5.87
C ALA A 172 -22.22 17.96 5.73
N ASP A 173 -22.28 18.94 6.64
CA ASP A 173 -21.32 20.05 6.68
C ASP A 173 -19.86 19.57 6.89
N ASP A 174 -19.63 18.40 7.49
CA ASP A 174 -18.27 17.87 7.68
C ASP A 174 -17.63 17.43 6.35
N TYR A 175 -18.44 16.93 5.42
CA TYR A 175 -18.00 16.64 4.05
C TYR A 175 -17.83 17.92 3.24
N VAL A 176 -18.74 18.89 3.39
CA VAL A 176 -18.60 20.21 2.76
C VAL A 176 -17.31 20.88 3.23
N TYR A 177 -17.00 20.81 4.53
CA TYR A 177 -15.78 21.34 5.11
C TYR A 177 -14.54 20.63 4.53
N ALA A 178 -14.53 19.29 4.49
CA ALA A 178 -13.43 18.52 3.93
C ALA A 178 -13.13 18.88 2.46
N ILE A 179 -14.17 19.03 1.63
CA ILE A 179 -14.02 19.42 0.22
C ILE A 179 -13.47 20.84 0.10
N LYS A 180 -14.00 21.79 0.87
CA LYS A 180 -13.48 23.16 0.91
C LYS A 180 -12.03 23.20 1.40
N ARG A 181 -11.66 22.35 2.35
CA ARG A 181 -10.32 22.27 2.94
C ARG A 181 -9.26 21.77 1.97
N GLN A 182 -9.63 21.08 0.88
CA GLN A 182 -8.71 20.78 -0.21
C GLN A 182 -8.04 22.03 -0.80
N ALA A 183 -8.70 23.20 -0.70
CA ALA A 183 -8.14 24.49 -1.11
C ALA A 183 -7.09 25.08 -0.15
N THR A 184 -6.71 24.36 0.91
CA THR A 184 -5.73 24.83 1.90
C THR A 184 -4.39 25.20 1.26
N THR A 185 -3.78 26.27 1.76
CA THR A 185 -2.42 26.71 1.40
C THR A 185 -1.38 26.31 2.44
N ARG A 186 -1.80 25.62 3.51
CA ARG A 186 -1.01 25.41 4.73
C ARG A 186 -0.44 24.01 4.86
N THR A 187 -1.07 23.04 4.20
CA THR A 187 -0.65 21.64 4.13
C THR A 187 -0.64 21.21 2.68
N ALA A 188 -0.04 20.04 2.40
CA ALA A 188 -0.13 19.47 1.06
C ALA A 188 -1.57 19.03 0.77
N ALA A 189 -2.07 19.32 -0.43
CA ALA A 189 -3.36 18.86 -0.91
C ALA A 189 -3.19 18.29 -2.32
N PRO A 190 -2.63 17.06 -2.44
CA PRO A 190 -2.15 16.51 -3.72
C PRO A 190 -3.28 16.38 -4.77
N VAL A 191 -4.52 16.18 -4.33
CA VAL A 191 -5.68 16.02 -5.23
C VAL A 191 -6.41 17.33 -5.53
N PHE A 192 -6.01 18.47 -4.96
CA PHE A 192 -6.70 19.74 -5.15
C PHE A 192 -6.78 20.13 -6.63
N GLY A 193 -5.71 19.95 -7.40
CA GLY A 193 -5.69 20.27 -8.83
C GLY A 193 -6.80 19.56 -9.59
N LEU A 194 -6.87 18.23 -9.43
CA LEU A 194 -7.91 17.40 -10.03
C LEU A 194 -9.31 17.81 -9.56
N PHE A 195 -9.51 17.98 -8.25
CA PHE A 195 -10.84 18.34 -7.73
C PHE A 195 -11.27 19.73 -8.21
N ALA A 196 -10.34 20.68 -8.36
CA ALA A 196 -10.62 22.03 -8.84
C ALA A 196 -11.09 22.06 -10.31
N GLU A 197 -10.68 21.08 -11.12
CA GLU A 197 -11.18 20.90 -12.49
C GLU A 197 -12.66 20.53 -12.49
N TYR A 198 -13.05 19.57 -11.63
CA TYR A 198 -14.40 18.99 -11.64
C TYR A 198 -15.38 19.64 -10.68
N VAL A 199 -15.05 19.87 -9.41
CA VAL A 199 -16.00 20.41 -8.41
C VAL A 199 -16.35 21.85 -8.77
N VAL A 200 -17.65 22.12 -8.94
CA VAL A 200 -18.15 23.42 -9.40
C VAL A 200 -17.72 24.53 -8.42
N GLY A 201 -16.96 25.50 -8.92
CA GLY A 201 -16.48 26.66 -8.16
C GLY A 201 -15.25 26.41 -7.27
N LEU A 202 -14.70 25.20 -7.18
CA LEU A 202 -13.58 24.91 -6.25
C LEU A 202 -12.27 25.62 -6.66
N ALA A 203 -12.02 25.78 -7.96
CA ALA A 203 -10.86 26.54 -8.45
C ALA A 203 -10.86 28.00 -7.98
N ASP A 204 -12.01 28.68 -8.09
CA ASP A 204 -12.15 30.07 -7.65
C ASP A 204 -12.18 30.18 -6.14
N TYR A 205 -12.78 29.21 -5.47
CA TYR A 205 -12.70 29.05 -4.01
C TYR A 205 -11.23 28.96 -3.54
N GLY A 206 -10.37 28.23 -4.26
CA GLY A 206 -8.93 28.17 -3.95
C GLY A 206 -8.19 29.50 -4.12
N LYS A 207 -8.55 30.31 -5.13
CA LYS A 207 -8.01 31.67 -5.27
C LYS A 207 -8.42 32.55 -4.10
N LEU A 208 -9.69 32.48 -3.69
CA LEU A 208 -10.24 33.19 -2.54
C LEU A 208 -9.51 32.80 -1.24
N VAL A 209 -9.43 31.50 -0.93
CA VAL A 209 -8.75 30.99 0.26
C VAL A 209 -7.29 31.44 0.32
N ARG A 210 -6.58 31.41 -0.81
CA ARG A 210 -5.19 31.90 -0.87
C ARG A 210 -5.08 33.38 -0.52
N ALA A 211 -6.00 34.21 -0.99
CA ALA A 211 -6.02 35.63 -0.68
C ALA A 211 -6.35 35.87 0.81
N GLU A 212 -7.31 35.14 1.36
CA GLU A 212 -7.73 35.26 2.76
C GLU A 212 -6.67 34.72 3.74
N ASP A 213 -6.00 33.61 3.42
CA ASP A 213 -4.88 33.11 4.19
C ASP A 213 -3.69 34.09 4.18
N LYS A 214 -3.45 34.79 3.07
CA LYS A 214 -2.44 35.85 3.00
C LYS A 214 -2.76 36.98 4.00
N LYS A 215 -4.02 37.42 4.09
CA LYS A 215 -4.47 38.43 5.05
C LYS A 215 -4.31 37.95 6.50
N LEU A 216 -4.70 36.71 6.79
CA LEU A 216 -4.56 36.12 8.13
C LEU A 216 -3.11 36.00 8.61
N ARG A 217 -2.15 35.96 7.67
CA ARG A 217 -0.72 35.89 7.97
C ARG A 217 -0.01 37.24 7.87
N GLU A 218 -0.74 38.32 7.59
CA GLU A 218 -0.17 39.66 7.55
C GLU A 218 0.39 40.04 8.92
N GLY A 219 1.62 40.53 8.96
CA GLY A 219 2.33 40.84 10.20
C GLY A 219 2.92 39.65 10.97
N LEU A 220 2.71 38.40 10.52
CA LEU A 220 3.32 37.22 11.14
C LEU A 220 4.67 36.87 10.50
N PRO A 221 5.66 36.38 11.29
CA PRO A 221 6.90 35.86 10.74
C PRO A 221 6.65 34.71 9.76
N PRO A 222 7.37 34.64 8.62
CA PRO A 222 7.24 33.51 7.67
C PRO A 222 7.52 32.13 8.29
N THR A 223 8.31 32.11 9.36
CA THR A 223 8.72 30.92 10.12
C THR A 223 7.74 30.53 11.23
N VAL A 224 6.64 31.29 11.43
CA VAL A 224 5.65 30.96 12.45
C VAL A 224 5.06 29.57 12.20
N ARG A 225 5.13 28.71 13.21
CA ARG A 225 4.61 27.34 13.13
C ARG A 225 3.10 27.31 13.33
N ASP A 226 2.62 27.96 14.40
CA ASP A 226 1.20 28.05 14.72
C ASP A 226 0.57 29.20 13.93
N LYS A 227 -0.23 28.85 12.92
CA LYS A 227 -0.93 29.83 12.07
C LYS A 227 -2.37 30.02 12.58
N PRO A 228 -2.90 31.24 12.62
CA PRO A 228 -4.28 31.50 13.07
C PRO A 228 -5.30 30.68 12.29
N PHE A 229 -6.35 30.15 12.93
CA PHE A 229 -7.32 29.27 12.29
C PHE A 229 -7.86 29.84 10.96
N LEU A 230 -7.71 29.06 9.87
CA LEU A 230 -8.25 29.37 8.55
C LEU A 230 -9.61 28.69 8.41
N ASP A 231 -10.68 29.42 8.76
CA ASP A 231 -12.02 28.86 8.78
C ASP A 231 -12.66 28.83 7.38
N PHE A 232 -12.64 27.65 6.75
CA PHE A 232 -13.24 27.41 5.44
C PHE A 232 -14.78 27.56 5.42
N ARG A 233 -15.45 27.61 6.57
CA ARG A 233 -16.93 27.75 6.60
C ARG A 233 -17.38 29.14 6.21
N ARG A 234 -16.49 30.14 6.30
CA ARG A 234 -16.80 31.56 6.06
C ARG A 234 -17.25 31.87 4.63
N TRP A 235 -16.95 30.98 3.67
CA TRP A 235 -17.25 31.20 2.26
C TRP A 235 -18.03 30.01 1.70
N PRO A 236 -19.08 30.25 0.89
CA PRO A 236 -19.83 29.18 0.25
C PRO A 236 -19.00 28.53 -0.88
N LEU A 237 -19.30 27.27 -1.18
CA LEU A 237 -18.78 26.55 -2.34
C LEU A 237 -19.97 26.05 -3.16
N ALA A 238 -20.06 26.45 -4.43
CA ALA A 238 -21.19 26.08 -5.28
C ALA A 238 -21.32 24.56 -5.48
N GLY A 239 -20.19 23.86 -5.57
CA GLY A 239 -20.10 22.43 -5.84
C GLY A 239 -20.28 21.51 -4.64
N ALA A 240 -20.39 22.03 -3.41
CA ALA A 240 -20.64 21.21 -2.22
C ALA A 240 -21.49 21.98 -1.20
N GLN A 241 -22.65 21.42 -0.85
CA GLN A 241 -23.63 22.04 0.05
C GLN A 241 -24.25 20.99 0.98
N ALA A 242 -24.58 21.40 2.20
CA ALA A 242 -25.36 20.63 3.14
C ALA A 242 -26.80 21.17 3.17
N GLU A 243 -27.78 20.30 2.90
CA GLU A 243 -29.20 20.63 3.01
C GLU A 243 -29.78 19.96 4.26
N GLY A 244 -29.55 20.61 5.40
CA GLY A 244 -29.80 20.01 6.71
C GLY A 244 -28.68 19.05 7.13
N LYS A 245 -28.93 18.25 8.16
CA LYS A 245 -27.89 17.45 8.82
C LYS A 245 -27.35 16.28 7.99
N TYR A 246 -28.19 15.65 7.16
CA TYR A 246 -27.86 14.37 6.53
C TYR A 246 -27.92 14.38 5.00
N THR A 247 -28.17 15.52 4.37
CA THR A 247 -28.24 15.62 2.91
C THR A 247 -27.02 16.38 2.40
N LEU A 248 -26.12 15.69 1.70
CA LEU A 248 -24.96 16.27 1.03
C LEU A 248 -25.26 16.39 -0.46
N LYS A 249 -25.21 17.61 -1.00
CA LYS A 249 -25.31 17.89 -2.43
C LYS A 249 -23.94 18.18 -2.99
N LEU A 250 -23.49 17.37 -3.95
CA LEU A 250 -22.25 17.59 -4.70
C LEU A 250 -22.56 17.86 -6.16
N ARG A 251 -21.91 18.86 -6.74
CA ARG A 251 -22.02 19.20 -8.16
C ARG A 251 -20.63 19.20 -8.78
N ILE A 252 -20.46 18.38 -9.81
CA ILE A 252 -19.23 18.33 -10.61
C ILE A 252 -19.55 18.67 -12.07
N LYS A 253 -18.56 19.21 -12.78
CA LYS A 253 -18.65 19.57 -14.20
C LYS A 253 -18.62 18.31 -15.07
N GLY A 254 -19.47 18.29 -16.08
CA GLY A 254 -19.55 17.22 -17.07
C GLY A 254 -19.99 15.87 -16.50
N LYS A 255 -19.79 14.82 -17.30
CA LYS A 255 -19.97 13.42 -16.91
C LYS A 255 -18.63 12.85 -16.45
N TYR A 256 -18.52 12.40 -15.20
CA TYR A 256 -17.30 11.77 -14.68
C TYR A 256 -17.64 10.59 -13.75
N PRO A 257 -17.91 9.40 -14.31
CA PRO A 257 -18.35 8.23 -13.54
C PRO A 257 -17.38 7.82 -12.42
N GLN A 258 -16.08 8.05 -12.61
CA GLN A 258 -15.01 7.72 -11.68
C GLN A 258 -15.11 8.51 -10.36
N TRP A 259 -15.92 9.59 -10.31
CA TRP A 259 -16.21 10.32 -9.07
C TRP A 259 -16.72 9.43 -7.93
N SER A 260 -17.43 8.35 -8.26
CA SER A 260 -17.88 7.37 -7.27
C SER A 260 -16.71 6.67 -6.55
N TYR A 261 -15.60 6.44 -7.23
CA TYR A 261 -14.41 5.86 -6.62
C TYR A 261 -13.67 6.85 -5.73
N TRP A 262 -13.65 8.14 -6.09
CA TRP A 262 -13.13 9.20 -5.22
C TRP A 262 -13.91 9.29 -3.90
N MET A 263 -15.22 9.06 -3.94
CA MET A 263 -16.08 9.00 -2.75
C MET A 263 -15.83 7.76 -1.87
N ALA A 264 -15.02 6.80 -2.32
CA ALA A 264 -14.54 5.67 -1.53
C ALA A 264 -13.12 5.89 -0.94
N MET A 265 -12.49 7.04 -1.21
CA MET A 265 -11.14 7.36 -0.75
C MET A 265 -11.16 8.38 0.40
N THR A 266 -10.14 8.32 1.26
CA THR A 266 -10.00 9.20 2.42
C THR A 266 -9.89 10.69 2.07
N PHE A 267 -9.55 11.06 0.82
CA PHE A 267 -9.58 12.46 0.37
C PHE A 267 -10.95 13.13 0.52
N LEU A 268 -12.03 12.35 0.45
CA LEU A 268 -13.40 12.78 0.66
C LEU A 268 -13.99 12.26 1.98
N ALA A 269 -13.16 11.82 2.92
CA ALA A 269 -13.61 11.55 4.27
C ALA A 269 -13.99 12.85 5.01
N PRO A 270 -14.92 12.79 5.97
CA PRO A 270 -15.42 13.98 6.64
C PRO A 270 -14.39 14.48 7.65
N VAL A 271 -14.13 15.80 7.63
CA VAL A 271 -13.19 16.44 8.55
C VAL A 271 -13.98 17.35 9.48
N PRO A 272 -13.94 17.12 10.81
CA PRO A 272 -14.62 17.99 11.74
C PRO A 272 -13.85 19.31 11.84
N TRP A 273 -14.49 20.42 11.51
CA TRP A 273 -13.87 21.74 11.57
C TRP A 273 -13.31 22.06 12.96
N GLU A 274 -13.90 21.47 14.02
CA GLU A 274 -13.44 21.62 15.39
C GLU A 274 -12.03 21.09 15.60
N ALA A 275 -11.66 19.98 14.95
CA ALA A 275 -10.31 19.43 15.07
C ALA A 275 -9.28 20.35 14.41
N ASP A 276 -9.62 20.93 13.25
CA ASP A 276 -8.77 21.89 12.55
C ASP A 276 -8.61 23.19 13.37
N ALA A 277 -9.69 23.68 13.99
CA ALA A 277 -9.67 24.83 14.90
C ALA A 277 -8.87 24.57 16.18
N PHE A 278 -9.02 23.37 16.76
CA PHE A 278 -8.27 22.93 17.93
C PHE A 278 -6.77 22.81 17.66
N TYR A 279 -6.37 22.24 16.53
CA TYR A 279 -4.93 22.15 16.19
C TYR A 279 -4.33 23.46 15.70
N ALA A 280 -5.14 24.48 15.43
CA ALA A 280 -4.68 25.84 15.14
C ALA A 280 -4.36 26.68 16.40
N GLN A 281 -4.59 26.14 17.61
CA GLN A 281 -4.33 26.87 18.87
C GLN A 281 -2.82 27.05 19.12
N PRO A 282 -2.42 28.09 19.89
CA PRO A 282 -1.00 28.37 20.18
C PRO A 282 -0.26 27.17 20.80
N GLY A 283 0.93 26.86 20.27
CA GLY A 283 1.82 25.79 20.72
C GLY A 283 1.52 24.42 20.11
N MET A 284 0.38 24.20 19.46
CA MET A 284 -0.04 22.88 18.97
C MET A 284 0.94 22.31 17.95
N ALA A 285 1.28 23.08 16.90
CA ALA A 285 2.18 22.60 15.85
C ALA A 285 3.60 22.37 16.37
N ALA A 286 4.08 23.23 17.28
CA ALA A 286 5.39 23.07 17.91
C ALA A 286 5.49 21.77 18.75
N ASN A 287 4.37 21.34 19.32
CA ASN A 287 4.24 20.15 20.17
C ASN A 287 3.81 18.89 19.42
N GLY A 288 3.79 18.93 18.08
CA GLY A 288 3.42 17.78 17.24
C GLY A 288 1.92 17.44 17.27
N LEU A 289 1.07 18.33 17.79
CA LEU A 289 -0.38 18.19 17.83
C LEU A 289 -0.98 18.72 16.52
N SER A 290 -1.32 17.80 15.62
CA SER A 290 -1.98 18.10 14.34
C SER A 290 -2.72 16.88 13.83
N LEU A 291 -3.59 17.06 12.82
CA LEU A 291 -4.24 15.95 12.11
C LEU A 291 -3.24 14.97 11.47
N ASN A 292 -2.00 15.37 11.20
CA ASN A 292 -0.97 14.48 10.66
C ASN A 292 -0.40 13.49 11.68
N THR A 293 -0.57 13.76 12.97
CA THR A 293 -0.08 12.90 14.06
C THR A 293 -1.25 12.24 14.78
N TRP A 294 -2.32 13.01 14.98
CA TRP A 294 -3.49 12.67 15.77
C TRP A 294 -4.74 12.83 14.89
N PRO A 295 -5.01 11.86 14.01
CA PRO A 295 -6.17 11.91 13.13
C PRO A 295 -7.48 11.78 13.93
N VAL A 296 -8.54 12.46 13.49
CA VAL A 296 -9.85 12.49 14.15
C VAL A 296 -10.94 12.13 13.15
N GLY A 297 -11.54 10.94 13.30
CA GLY A 297 -12.56 10.44 12.38
C GLY A 297 -13.66 9.64 13.07
N THR A 298 -14.53 9.02 12.27
CA THR A 298 -15.67 8.23 12.72
C THR A 298 -15.44 6.72 12.59
N GLY A 299 -14.27 6.31 12.09
CA GLY A 299 -13.93 4.94 11.76
C GLY A 299 -13.82 3.98 12.94
N PRO A 300 -13.57 2.70 12.65
CA PRO A 300 -13.56 1.63 13.66
C PRO A 300 -12.47 1.81 14.73
N TYR A 301 -11.41 2.56 14.45
CA TYR A 301 -10.30 2.76 15.39
C TYR A 301 -9.92 4.25 15.53
N MET A 302 -9.24 4.59 16.62
CA MET A 302 -8.69 5.92 16.91
C MET A 302 -7.24 5.81 17.39
N MET A 303 -6.40 6.79 17.04
CA MET A 303 -4.99 6.83 17.42
C MET A 303 -4.84 7.14 18.92
N THR A 304 -4.41 6.17 19.73
CA THR A 304 -4.24 6.32 21.19
C THR A 304 -2.79 6.51 21.63
N GLU A 305 -1.83 6.06 20.81
CA GLU A 305 -0.40 6.27 21.07
C GLU A 305 0.32 6.58 19.75
N TYR A 306 1.12 7.63 19.75
CA TYR A 306 2.01 7.94 18.63
C TYR A 306 3.41 8.27 19.17
N VAL A 307 4.34 7.34 18.99
CA VAL A 307 5.76 7.53 19.25
C VAL A 307 6.49 7.46 17.92
N GLN A 308 6.90 8.63 17.44
CA GLN A 308 7.56 8.78 16.14
C GLN A 308 8.73 7.80 15.98
N ASP A 309 8.75 7.13 14.82
CA ASP A 309 9.76 6.17 14.38
C ASP A 309 9.98 5.01 15.37
N ARG A 310 8.96 4.67 16.16
CA ARG A 310 9.04 3.59 17.15
C ARG A 310 7.78 2.76 17.27
N ARG A 311 6.64 3.39 17.59
CA ARG A 311 5.42 2.68 17.98
C ARG A 311 4.18 3.53 17.75
N HIS A 312 3.13 2.90 17.21
CA HIS A 312 1.79 3.49 17.14
C HIS A 312 0.77 2.49 17.67
N VAL A 313 -0.26 2.99 18.35
CA VAL A 313 -1.38 2.17 18.83
C VAL A 313 -2.68 2.81 18.38
N LEU A 314 -3.49 2.03 17.67
CA LEU A 314 -4.87 2.39 17.37
C LEU A 314 -5.77 1.52 18.24
N SER A 315 -6.63 2.14 19.03
CA SER A 315 -7.62 1.43 19.84
C SER A 315 -9.00 1.53 19.18
N ARG A 316 -9.86 0.55 19.44
CA ARG A 316 -11.26 0.57 19.03
C ARG A 316 -11.90 1.92 19.37
N ASN A 317 -12.55 2.53 18.40
CA ASN A 317 -13.34 3.73 18.62
C ASN A 317 -14.62 3.33 19.37
N PRO A 318 -14.83 3.78 20.63
CA PRO A 318 -16.00 3.41 21.41
C PRO A 318 -17.32 3.92 20.82
N ASN A 319 -17.25 4.92 19.93
CA ASN A 319 -18.40 5.50 19.25
C ASN A 319 -18.68 4.87 17.87
N TYR A 320 -17.86 3.90 17.44
CA TYR A 320 -18.13 3.19 16.20
C TYR A 320 -19.37 2.32 16.36
N ARG A 321 -20.37 2.57 15.51
CA ARG A 321 -21.69 1.91 15.53
C ARG A 321 -21.65 0.39 15.36
N GLY A 322 -20.54 -0.13 14.85
CA GLY A 322 -20.40 -1.49 14.37
C GLY A 322 -21.11 -1.69 13.04
N GLU A 323 -20.45 -2.38 12.11
CA GLU A 323 -21.04 -2.78 10.84
C GLU A 323 -21.08 -4.33 10.78
N PRO A 324 -22.12 -4.94 10.19
CA PRO A 324 -22.19 -6.39 10.09
C PRO A 324 -21.10 -6.90 9.16
N TYR A 325 -20.38 -7.93 9.59
CA TYR A 325 -19.45 -8.64 8.73
C TYR A 325 -20.17 -9.24 7.51
N PRO A 326 -19.61 -9.15 6.29
CA PRO A 326 -20.29 -9.60 5.08
C PRO A 326 -20.71 -11.08 5.09
N CYS A 327 -21.93 -11.35 4.65
CA CYS A 327 -22.47 -12.70 4.50
C CYS A 327 -22.32 -13.28 3.09
N GLU A 328 -21.89 -12.45 2.14
CA GLU A 328 -21.66 -12.82 0.75
C GLU A 328 -20.17 -12.71 0.40
N GLY A 329 -19.72 -13.51 -0.56
CA GLY A 329 -18.33 -13.52 -1.01
C GLY A 329 -18.18 -14.42 -2.24
N MET A 330 -16.94 -14.62 -2.68
CA MET A 330 -16.64 -15.57 -3.75
C MET A 330 -16.82 -17.01 -3.25
N PRO A 331 -17.05 -18.00 -4.13
CA PRO A 331 -17.13 -19.42 -3.74
C PRO A 331 -15.93 -19.88 -2.90
N GLN A 332 -14.73 -19.39 -3.22
CA GLN A 332 -13.51 -19.66 -2.47
C GLN A 332 -13.54 -19.09 -1.05
N ASP A 333 -14.18 -17.94 -0.81
CA ASP A 333 -14.29 -17.37 0.54
C ASP A 333 -15.14 -18.24 1.46
N LYS A 334 -16.19 -18.88 0.91
CA LYS A 334 -16.98 -19.87 1.65
C LYS A 334 -16.15 -21.11 1.97
N ALA A 335 -15.40 -21.63 0.99
CA ALA A 335 -14.56 -22.81 1.16
C ALA A 335 -13.42 -22.58 2.19
N GLU A 336 -12.89 -21.36 2.24
CA GLU A 336 -11.82 -20.96 3.17
C GLU A 336 -12.36 -20.47 4.53
N GLY A 337 -13.67 -20.60 4.79
CA GLY A 337 -14.30 -20.28 6.07
C GLY A 337 -14.42 -18.78 6.37
N ARG A 338 -14.18 -17.88 5.40
CA ARG A 338 -14.26 -16.42 5.61
C ARG A 338 -15.68 -15.91 5.85
N LEU A 339 -16.71 -16.73 5.64
CA LEU A 339 -18.10 -16.36 5.95
C LEU A 339 -18.55 -16.80 7.35
N ALA A 340 -17.66 -17.39 8.16
CA ALA A 340 -18.01 -17.91 9.49
C ALA A 340 -18.44 -16.82 10.50
N ASP A 341 -18.04 -15.57 10.26
CA ASP A 341 -18.39 -14.42 11.11
C ASP A 341 -19.52 -13.56 10.53
N CYS A 342 -20.20 -14.02 9.47
CA CYS A 342 -21.35 -13.35 8.85
C CYS A 342 -22.31 -12.72 9.88
N GLY A 343 -22.63 -11.44 9.69
CA GLY A 343 -23.58 -10.68 10.49
C GLY A 343 -23.08 -10.22 11.86
N LYS A 344 -21.90 -10.69 12.32
CA LYS A 344 -21.34 -10.23 13.60
C LYS A 344 -20.82 -8.79 13.46
N PRO A 345 -20.93 -7.96 14.52
CA PRO A 345 -20.50 -6.56 14.48
C PRO A 345 -18.98 -6.43 14.46
N THR A 346 -18.46 -5.61 13.55
CA THR A 346 -17.05 -5.21 13.46
C THR A 346 -16.78 -3.92 14.26
N PRO A 347 -15.52 -3.59 14.61
CA PRO A 347 -14.33 -4.43 14.49
C PRO A 347 -14.35 -5.60 15.50
N PHE A 348 -13.65 -6.70 15.24
CA PHE A 348 -13.50 -7.76 16.24
C PHE A 348 -12.32 -7.53 17.19
N ILE A 349 -11.29 -6.84 16.71
CA ILE A 349 -10.05 -6.58 17.45
C ILE A 349 -10.17 -5.29 18.24
N ASP A 350 -9.59 -5.26 19.44
CA ASP A 350 -9.67 -4.10 20.33
C ASP A 350 -8.52 -3.11 20.13
N GLN A 351 -7.33 -3.60 19.78
CA GLN A 351 -6.17 -2.76 19.55
C GLN A 351 -5.31 -3.25 18.37
N LEU A 352 -4.76 -2.31 17.61
CA LEU A 352 -3.75 -2.52 16.59
C LEU A 352 -2.45 -1.87 17.05
N VAL A 353 -1.40 -2.66 17.20
CA VAL A 353 -0.08 -2.20 17.65
C VAL A 353 0.92 -2.33 16.51
N PHE A 354 1.43 -1.19 16.07
CA PHE A 354 2.44 -1.06 15.02
C PHE A 354 3.79 -0.77 15.66
N ASN A 355 4.76 -1.66 15.51
CA ASN A 355 6.15 -1.41 15.97
C ASN A 355 7.08 -1.25 14.77
N ILE A 356 8.13 -0.45 14.94
CA ILE A 356 9.11 -0.27 13.87
C ILE A 356 9.97 -1.53 13.70
N GLU A 357 10.03 -2.04 12.46
CA GLU A 357 10.98 -3.09 12.07
C GLU A 357 11.68 -2.64 10.78
N LYS A 358 12.93 -2.18 10.90
CA LYS A 358 13.70 -1.68 9.74
C LYS A 358 14.37 -2.79 8.95
N GLU A 359 14.74 -3.86 9.64
CA GLU A 359 15.57 -4.94 9.10
C GLU A 359 14.71 -6.16 8.79
N ALA A 360 14.85 -6.69 7.58
CA ALA A 360 14.02 -7.81 7.10
C ALA A 360 14.21 -9.09 7.92
N VAL A 361 15.44 -9.38 8.38
CA VAL A 361 15.76 -10.62 9.10
C VAL A 361 15.10 -10.66 10.50
N PRO A 362 15.22 -9.62 11.36
CA PRO A 362 14.47 -9.55 12.61
C PRO A 362 12.95 -9.60 12.43
N GLN A 363 12.40 -8.92 11.42
CA GLN A 363 10.95 -8.94 11.16
C GLN A 363 10.47 -10.34 10.78
N ASP A 364 11.18 -11.02 9.88
CA ASP A 364 10.93 -12.42 9.53
C ASP A 364 11.00 -13.33 10.76
N ALA A 365 12.04 -13.18 11.58
CA ALA A 365 12.19 -13.95 12.81
C ALA A 365 11.00 -13.74 13.77
N LYS A 366 10.56 -12.49 13.98
CA LYS A 366 9.42 -12.16 14.84
C LYS A 366 8.10 -12.73 14.33
N PHE A 367 7.84 -12.63 13.01
CA PHE A 367 6.67 -13.27 12.42
C PHE A 367 6.74 -14.80 12.58
N ARG A 368 7.85 -15.45 12.21
CA ARG A 368 7.98 -16.91 12.39
C ARG A 368 7.83 -17.35 13.84
N GLN A 369 8.29 -16.54 14.80
CA GLN A 369 8.13 -16.81 16.23
C GLN A 369 6.71 -16.57 16.75
N GLY A 370 5.82 -15.94 15.98
CA GLY A 370 4.44 -15.61 16.36
C GLY A 370 4.29 -14.25 17.06
N TYR A 371 5.35 -13.45 17.14
CA TYR A 371 5.30 -12.11 17.75
C TYR A 371 4.68 -11.06 16.82
N LEU A 372 4.54 -11.33 15.53
CA LEU A 372 3.74 -10.51 14.63
C LEU A 372 2.57 -11.36 14.14
N ASP A 373 1.33 -10.92 14.34
CA ASP A 373 0.14 -11.63 13.85
C ASP A 373 0.06 -11.58 12.32
N VAL A 374 0.47 -10.42 11.76
CA VAL A 374 0.75 -10.18 10.35
C VAL A 374 2.07 -9.41 10.24
N PRO A 375 2.92 -9.65 9.22
CA PRO A 375 4.23 -9.00 9.14
C PRO A 375 4.13 -7.48 9.02
N GLU A 376 3.21 -7.00 8.17
CA GLU A 376 2.95 -5.58 7.90
C GLU A 376 1.57 -5.44 7.26
N PHE A 377 0.76 -4.48 7.71
CA PHE A 377 -0.56 -4.22 7.12
C PHE A 377 -0.46 -3.66 5.70
N ASP A 378 -1.44 -4.00 4.86
CA ASP A 378 -1.55 -3.59 3.45
C ASP A 378 -0.32 -3.92 2.58
N GLN A 379 0.64 -4.70 3.08
CA GLN A 379 1.85 -5.07 2.35
C GLN A 379 1.83 -6.54 1.91
N MET A 380 1.56 -6.73 0.62
CA MET A 380 1.32 -8.05 0.02
C MET A 380 2.58 -8.76 -0.49
N SER A 381 3.75 -8.15 -0.30
CA SER A 381 5.03 -8.71 -0.74
C SER A 381 5.55 -9.82 0.18
N TYR A 382 5.25 -9.75 1.50
CA TYR A 382 5.73 -10.75 2.46
C TYR A 382 5.14 -12.13 2.23
N GLY A 383 3.84 -12.22 1.91
CA GLY A 383 3.24 -13.52 1.63
C GLY A 383 3.90 -14.20 0.43
N ASN A 384 4.20 -13.44 -0.63
CA ASN A 384 4.93 -13.97 -1.78
C ASN A 384 6.31 -14.44 -1.35
N ALA A 385 7.08 -13.59 -0.66
CA ALA A 385 8.42 -13.91 -0.18
C ALA A 385 8.45 -15.21 0.63
N TYR A 386 7.47 -15.44 1.50
CA TYR A 386 7.35 -16.67 2.27
C TYR A 386 7.01 -17.90 1.42
N ARG A 387 6.13 -17.77 0.43
CA ARG A 387 5.86 -18.86 -0.51
C ARG A 387 7.14 -19.29 -1.23
N ILE A 388 7.93 -18.33 -1.70
CA ILE A 388 9.21 -18.62 -2.36
C ILE A 388 10.17 -19.30 -1.39
N GLN A 389 10.26 -18.85 -0.14
CA GLN A 389 11.12 -19.50 0.86
C GLN A 389 10.66 -20.94 1.18
N MET A 390 9.36 -21.24 1.12
CA MET A 390 8.84 -22.59 1.25
C MET A 390 9.23 -23.46 0.03
N GLU A 391 9.16 -22.91 -1.18
CA GLU A 391 9.59 -23.59 -2.41
C GLU A 391 11.12 -23.86 -2.41
N ASP A 392 11.92 -22.89 -1.96
CA ASP A 392 13.39 -22.96 -1.92
C ASP A 392 13.91 -23.84 -0.77
N SER A 393 13.10 -24.12 0.27
CA SER A 393 13.57 -24.82 1.47
C SER A 393 12.51 -25.76 2.06
N ALA A 394 12.75 -27.07 1.94
CA ALA A 394 11.95 -28.11 2.58
C ALA A 394 11.79 -27.90 4.10
N ARG A 395 12.81 -27.35 4.77
CA ARG A 395 12.77 -27.01 6.19
C ARG A 395 11.74 -25.91 6.48
N VAL A 396 11.75 -24.84 5.69
CA VAL A 396 10.79 -23.72 5.84
C VAL A 396 9.38 -24.18 5.47
N ASN A 397 9.23 -24.96 4.40
CA ASN A 397 7.96 -25.56 4.02
C ASN A 397 7.35 -26.39 5.16
N ALA A 398 8.14 -27.29 5.75
CA ALA A 398 7.71 -28.12 6.88
C ALA A 398 7.40 -27.28 8.13
N GLU A 399 8.16 -26.22 8.39
CA GLU A 399 7.90 -25.28 9.48
C GLU A 399 6.55 -24.57 9.28
N PHE A 400 6.35 -23.91 8.15
CA PHE A 400 5.17 -23.09 7.86
C PHE A 400 3.91 -23.96 7.80
N THR A 401 4.00 -25.14 7.18
CA THR A 401 2.90 -26.11 7.14
C THR A 401 2.53 -26.58 8.54
N ARG A 402 3.51 -26.95 9.39
CA ARG A 402 3.26 -27.37 10.78
C ARG A 402 2.64 -26.24 11.63
N LYS A 403 3.10 -25.01 11.43
CA LYS A 403 2.58 -23.81 12.12
C LYS A 403 1.22 -23.35 11.58
N GLY A 404 0.77 -23.88 10.44
CA GLY A 404 -0.47 -23.48 9.79
C GLY A 404 -0.43 -22.05 9.24
N ILE A 405 0.74 -21.56 8.79
CA ILE A 405 0.84 -20.21 8.21
C ILE A 405 0.00 -20.14 6.93
N LEU A 406 -0.89 -19.15 6.87
CA LEU A 406 -1.78 -18.92 5.74
C LEU A 406 -1.16 -17.87 4.81
N LEU A 407 -0.95 -18.27 3.55
CA LEU A 407 -0.38 -17.43 2.50
C LEU A 407 -1.37 -17.32 1.31
N PRO A 408 -2.58 -16.76 1.53
CA PRO A 408 -3.58 -16.60 0.47
C PRO A 408 -3.04 -15.64 -0.59
N ARG A 409 -3.18 -16.04 -1.86
CA ARG A 409 -2.67 -15.31 -3.02
C ARG A 409 -3.84 -14.84 -3.91
N THR A 410 -3.74 -13.62 -4.39
CA THR A 410 -4.62 -13.01 -5.40
C THR A 410 -3.78 -12.42 -6.52
N VAL A 411 -4.39 -12.15 -7.66
CA VAL A 411 -3.82 -11.23 -8.65
C VAL A 411 -3.96 -9.83 -8.11
N ASP A 412 -2.88 -9.07 -8.12
CA ASP A 412 -2.89 -7.67 -7.73
C ASP A 412 -3.53 -6.82 -8.83
N LEU A 413 -4.19 -5.71 -8.50
CA LEU A 413 -4.65 -4.75 -9.52
C LEU A 413 -3.49 -3.83 -9.92
N SER A 414 -2.43 -4.45 -10.40
CA SER A 414 -1.22 -3.81 -10.90
C SER A 414 -0.73 -4.52 -12.15
N SER A 415 0.11 -3.82 -12.93
CA SER A 415 0.75 -4.37 -14.13
C SER A 415 2.21 -4.00 -14.15
N SER A 416 3.08 -4.95 -14.47
CA SER A 416 4.47 -4.69 -14.86
C SER A 416 4.63 -4.99 -16.34
N TYR A 417 5.14 -4.03 -17.11
CA TYR A 417 5.25 -4.16 -18.56
C TYR A 417 6.57 -3.57 -19.09
N MET A 418 6.96 -4.00 -20.27
CA MET A 418 8.06 -3.38 -21.02
C MET A 418 7.48 -2.58 -22.20
N GLY A 419 7.65 -1.26 -22.18
CA GLY A 419 7.12 -0.36 -23.19
C GLY A 419 8.10 -0.01 -24.31
N PHE A 420 7.55 0.34 -25.46
CA PHE A 420 8.28 0.88 -26.61
C PHE A 420 7.89 2.36 -26.78
N ASN A 421 8.86 3.28 -26.76
CA ASN A 421 8.57 4.70 -26.94
C ASN A 421 8.12 4.98 -28.38
N TRP A 422 6.90 5.48 -28.56
CA TRP A 422 6.31 5.76 -29.85
C TRP A 422 6.92 6.95 -30.59
N LEU A 423 7.70 7.78 -29.89
CA LEU A 423 8.51 8.85 -30.48
C LEU A 423 9.84 8.34 -31.06
N ASP A 424 10.23 7.10 -30.78
CA ASP A 424 11.48 6.52 -31.31
C ASP A 424 11.33 6.13 -32.79
N PRO A 425 12.32 6.42 -33.66
CA PRO A 425 12.21 6.15 -35.09
C PRO A 425 12.22 4.65 -35.45
N VAL A 426 12.74 3.79 -34.57
CA VAL A 426 12.92 2.35 -34.83
C VAL A 426 11.80 1.53 -34.18
N VAL A 427 11.57 1.72 -32.88
CA VAL A 427 10.55 0.94 -32.14
C VAL A 427 9.20 1.66 -32.05
N GLY A 428 9.12 2.94 -32.41
CA GLY A 428 7.92 3.75 -32.26
C GLY A 428 6.96 3.71 -33.43
N LYS A 429 6.13 4.75 -33.60
CA LYS A 429 5.02 4.79 -34.57
C LYS A 429 5.46 4.45 -35.99
N GLY A 430 6.48 5.14 -36.48
CA GLY A 430 6.86 5.19 -37.89
C GLY A 430 6.15 6.33 -38.64
N ASP A 431 6.90 7.09 -39.43
CA ASP A 431 6.42 8.32 -40.05
C ASP A 431 5.59 8.03 -41.32
N THR A 432 5.96 6.99 -42.08
CA THR A 432 5.25 6.56 -43.30
C THR A 432 4.41 5.29 -43.07
N PRO A 433 3.39 5.00 -43.90
CA PRO A 433 2.63 3.74 -43.81
C PRO A 433 3.51 2.48 -43.79
N GLU A 434 4.55 2.45 -44.61
CA GLU A 434 5.49 1.33 -44.72
C GLU A 434 6.32 1.20 -43.44
N GLN A 435 6.81 2.32 -42.90
CA GLN A 435 7.54 2.33 -41.64
C GLN A 435 6.65 1.93 -40.47
N ARG A 436 5.37 2.34 -40.45
CA ARG A 436 4.40 1.88 -39.44
C ARG A 436 4.28 0.36 -39.42
N VAL A 437 4.16 -0.26 -40.59
CA VAL A 437 4.12 -1.72 -40.71
C VAL A 437 5.43 -2.35 -40.24
N ARG A 438 6.58 -1.83 -40.68
CA ARG A 438 7.91 -2.36 -40.27
C ARG A 438 8.13 -2.27 -38.77
N ASN A 439 7.90 -1.11 -38.16
CA ASN A 439 8.10 -0.88 -36.74
C ASN A 439 7.13 -1.73 -35.90
N ARG A 440 5.87 -1.88 -36.34
CA ARG A 440 4.91 -2.78 -35.70
C ARG A 440 5.39 -4.23 -35.72
N LYS A 441 5.84 -4.74 -36.88
CA LYS A 441 6.38 -6.10 -36.98
C LYS A 441 7.62 -6.30 -36.11
N LEU A 442 8.48 -5.28 -36.00
CA LEU A 442 9.60 -5.30 -35.05
C LEU A 442 9.11 -5.44 -33.60
N ARG A 443 8.16 -4.62 -33.14
CA ARG A 443 7.60 -4.74 -31.78
C ARG A 443 6.94 -6.08 -31.52
N GLN A 444 6.22 -6.63 -32.50
CA GLN A 444 5.62 -7.97 -32.41
C GLN A 444 6.69 -9.06 -32.31
N ALA A 445 7.75 -9.00 -33.14
CA ALA A 445 8.89 -9.91 -33.06
C ALA A 445 9.58 -9.85 -31.69
N LEU A 446 9.85 -8.64 -31.19
CA LEU A 446 10.43 -8.43 -29.86
C LEU A 446 9.52 -9.01 -28.76
N SER A 447 8.21 -8.79 -28.85
CA SER A 447 7.24 -9.32 -27.87
C SER A 447 7.16 -10.85 -27.89
N ILE A 448 7.34 -11.49 -29.05
CA ILE A 448 7.49 -12.95 -29.12
C ILE A 448 8.86 -13.40 -28.59
N ALA A 449 9.94 -12.65 -28.80
CA ALA A 449 11.26 -13.05 -28.28
C ALA A 449 11.38 -12.92 -26.75
N ILE A 450 10.69 -11.96 -26.15
CA ILE A 450 10.68 -11.74 -24.69
C ILE A 450 9.73 -12.76 -24.05
N ASP A 451 10.30 -13.85 -23.54
CA ASP A 451 9.55 -14.98 -23.03
C ASP A 451 9.11 -14.76 -21.57
N TRP A 452 7.97 -14.10 -21.36
CA TRP A 452 7.43 -13.88 -20.02
C TRP A 452 7.00 -15.18 -19.30
N ASP A 453 6.67 -16.25 -20.03
CA ASP A 453 6.43 -17.59 -19.49
C ASP A 453 7.73 -18.22 -18.93
N GLU A 454 8.85 -18.02 -19.62
CA GLU A 454 10.20 -18.33 -19.11
C GLU A 454 10.58 -17.42 -17.94
N PHE A 455 10.34 -16.11 -18.04
CA PHE A 455 10.64 -15.14 -16.99
C PHE A 455 10.01 -15.53 -15.65
N ASN A 456 8.71 -15.83 -15.64
CA ASN A 456 8.00 -16.20 -14.43
C ASN A 456 8.48 -17.54 -13.83
N ARG A 457 9.05 -18.44 -14.64
CA ARG A 457 9.67 -19.68 -14.17
C ARG A 457 11.07 -19.48 -13.58
N ILE A 458 11.87 -18.58 -14.17
CA ILE A 458 13.25 -18.30 -13.72
C ILE A 458 13.28 -17.35 -12.52
N PHE A 459 12.35 -16.38 -12.48
CA PHE A 459 12.28 -15.36 -11.44
C PHE A 459 10.98 -15.46 -10.64
N PRO A 460 10.78 -16.56 -9.86
CA PRO A 460 9.56 -16.76 -9.07
C PRO A 460 9.37 -15.67 -8.01
N LYS A 461 10.43 -14.95 -7.64
CA LYS A 461 10.38 -13.77 -6.76
C LYS A 461 9.66 -12.57 -7.35
N ALA A 462 9.58 -12.50 -8.68
CA ALA A 462 8.84 -11.49 -9.43
C ALA A 462 7.50 -12.04 -9.96
N ALA A 463 6.99 -13.14 -9.39
CA ALA A 463 5.89 -13.91 -9.97
C ALA A 463 4.58 -13.11 -10.15
N GLY A 464 3.91 -13.42 -11.25
CA GLY A 464 2.58 -12.95 -11.61
C GLY A 464 1.92 -13.85 -12.63
N GLU A 465 0.75 -13.46 -13.11
CA GLU A 465 0.12 -14.05 -14.29
C GLU A 465 0.70 -13.39 -15.55
N VAL A 466 1.12 -14.18 -16.54
CA VAL A 466 1.67 -13.63 -17.79
C VAL A 466 0.58 -12.81 -18.48
N ALA A 467 0.80 -11.50 -18.61
CA ALA A 467 -0.20 -10.59 -19.10
C ALA A 467 -0.41 -10.81 -20.60
N GLN A 468 -1.67 -10.87 -21.02
CA GLN A 468 -2.08 -11.02 -22.42
C GLN A 468 -2.62 -9.70 -23.01
N GLY A 469 -2.63 -8.64 -22.22
CA GLY A 469 -3.17 -7.33 -22.57
C GLY A 469 -2.99 -6.35 -21.41
N PRO A 470 -3.63 -5.18 -21.46
CA PRO A 470 -3.45 -4.14 -20.45
C PRO A 470 -4.24 -4.36 -19.16
N LEU A 471 -5.23 -5.26 -19.14
CA LEU A 471 -6.18 -5.39 -18.03
C LEU A 471 -5.88 -6.64 -17.17
N PRO A 472 -5.58 -6.49 -15.86
CA PRO A 472 -5.49 -7.63 -14.94
C PRO A 472 -6.86 -8.27 -14.69
N GLY A 473 -6.86 -9.47 -14.13
CA GLY A 473 -8.09 -10.07 -13.60
C GLY A 473 -8.67 -9.25 -12.44
N GLY A 474 -10.00 -9.31 -12.23
CA GLY A 474 -10.66 -8.64 -11.10
C GLY A 474 -11.17 -7.22 -11.36
N VAL A 475 -11.05 -6.73 -12.60
CA VAL A 475 -11.64 -5.48 -13.09
C VAL A 475 -12.71 -5.81 -14.14
N PHE A 476 -13.80 -5.04 -14.19
CA PHE A 476 -14.77 -5.14 -15.28
C PHE A 476 -14.08 -4.95 -16.64
N GLY A 477 -14.52 -5.66 -17.69
CA GLY A 477 -13.89 -5.56 -19.00
C GLY A 477 -12.75 -6.55 -19.25
N SER A 478 -12.10 -7.04 -18.20
CA SER A 478 -10.95 -7.95 -18.35
C SER A 478 -11.38 -9.31 -18.88
N ARG A 479 -10.71 -9.76 -19.94
CA ARG A 479 -10.78 -11.12 -20.49
C ARG A 479 -9.60 -11.98 -20.05
N HIS A 480 -8.82 -11.53 -19.08
CA HIS A 480 -7.63 -12.24 -18.63
C HIS A 480 -7.97 -13.67 -18.16
N GLY A 481 -7.11 -14.64 -18.50
CA GLY A 481 -7.33 -16.06 -18.19
C GLY A 481 -8.36 -16.77 -19.09
N THR A 482 -8.97 -16.08 -20.06
CA THR A 482 -9.93 -16.68 -21.01
C THR A 482 -9.31 -16.89 -22.39
N LYS A 483 -9.97 -17.67 -23.26
CA LYS A 483 -9.55 -17.86 -24.66
C LYS A 483 -9.66 -16.54 -25.44
N GLU A 484 -10.71 -15.76 -25.18
CA GLU A 484 -11.01 -14.50 -25.84
C GLU A 484 -9.97 -13.42 -25.51
N GLY A 485 -9.39 -13.46 -24.32
CA GLY A 485 -8.34 -12.54 -23.89
C GLY A 485 -6.92 -12.91 -24.30
N LEU A 486 -6.72 -14.05 -24.99
CA LEU A 486 -5.40 -14.51 -25.42
C LEU A 486 -4.77 -13.51 -26.39
N ASN A 487 -3.50 -13.16 -26.19
CA ASN A 487 -2.79 -12.31 -27.16
C ASN A 487 -2.39 -13.12 -28.40
N PRO A 488 -2.99 -12.88 -29.57
CA PRO A 488 -2.66 -13.63 -30.78
C PRO A 488 -1.26 -13.33 -31.32
N THR A 489 -0.64 -12.22 -30.91
CA THR A 489 0.73 -11.83 -31.29
C THR A 489 1.77 -12.73 -30.63
N THR A 490 1.58 -13.12 -29.37
CA THR A 490 2.58 -13.89 -28.61
C THR A 490 2.18 -15.35 -28.38
N HIS A 491 0.90 -15.67 -28.46
CA HIS A 491 0.36 -17.00 -28.18
C HIS A 491 -0.60 -17.48 -29.27
N ARG A 492 -0.89 -18.79 -29.26
CA ARG A 492 -1.91 -19.47 -30.07
C ARG A 492 -2.71 -20.40 -29.16
N TRP A 493 -3.99 -20.60 -29.47
CA TRP A 493 -4.82 -21.58 -28.75
C TRP A 493 -4.70 -22.93 -29.44
N VAL A 494 -4.07 -23.92 -28.79
CA VAL A 494 -3.79 -25.26 -29.35
C VAL A 494 -4.14 -26.30 -28.29
N ASP A 495 -4.90 -27.34 -28.66
CA ASP A 495 -5.31 -28.44 -27.77
C ASP A 495 -5.96 -28.00 -26.46
N GLY A 496 -6.81 -26.98 -26.52
CA GLY A 496 -7.54 -26.48 -25.34
C GLY A 496 -6.70 -25.67 -24.35
N ARG A 497 -5.46 -25.30 -24.71
CA ARG A 497 -4.57 -24.48 -23.87
C ARG A 497 -3.91 -23.35 -24.67
N ALA A 498 -3.52 -22.30 -23.95
CA ALA A 498 -2.65 -21.27 -24.50
C ALA A 498 -1.24 -21.85 -24.71
N GLN A 499 -0.71 -21.73 -25.91
CA GLN A 499 0.66 -22.11 -26.25
C GLN A 499 1.39 -20.90 -26.80
N ARG A 500 2.57 -20.63 -26.25
CA ARG A 500 3.43 -19.55 -26.72
C ARG A 500 3.90 -19.80 -28.15
N ARG A 501 3.99 -18.75 -28.97
CA ARG A 501 4.54 -18.82 -30.33
C ARG A 501 6.04 -19.12 -30.30
N PRO A 502 6.55 -19.92 -31.26
CA PRO A 502 7.96 -20.27 -31.34
C PRO A 502 8.80 -19.06 -31.79
N ILE A 503 10.10 -19.09 -31.50
CA ILE A 503 11.03 -18.03 -31.88
C ILE A 503 11.12 -17.81 -33.40
N ASP A 504 10.88 -18.86 -34.21
CA ASP A 504 10.88 -18.78 -35.67
C ASP A 504 9.81 -17.81 -36.21
N ASP A 505 8.67 -17.68 -35.52
CA ASP A 505 7.65 -16.67 -35.86
C ASP A 505 8.21 -15.25 -35.67
N ALA A 506 8.98 -15.02 -34.59
CA ALA A 506 9.61 -13.75 -34.31
C ALA A 506 10.70 -13.43 -35.36
N GLN A 507 11.51 -14.42 -35.73
CA GLN A 507 12.54 -14.26 -36.77
C GLN A 507 11.93 -13.91 -38.13
N ARG A 508 10.79 -14.53 -38.49
CA ARG A 508 10.04 -14.18 -39.71
C ARG A 508 9.53 -12.74 -39.66
N LEU A 509 8.88 -12.34 -38.57
CA LEU A 509 8.40 -10.96 -38.40
C LEU A 509 9.55 -9.94 -38.41
N LEU A 510 10.70 -10.29 -37.83
CA LEU A 510 11.89 -9.45 -37.82
C LEU A 510 12.46 -9.26 -39.23
N ALA A 511 12.52 -10.34 -40.04
CA ALA A 511 12.90 -10.24 -41.44
C ALA A 511 11.94 -9.37 -42.24
N GLU A 512 10.62 -9.51 -42.03
CA GLU A 512 9.59 -8.67 -42.63
C GLU A 512 9.64 -7.20 -42.16
N ALA A 513 10.17 -6.94 -40.96
CA ALA A 513 10.48 -5.59 -40.47
C ALA A 513 11.73 -4.99 -41.14
N GLY A 514 12.44 -5.75 -41.96
CA GLY A 514 13.67 -5.36 -42.65
C GLY A 514 14.93 -5.56 -41.82
N TYR A 515 14.89 -6.43 -40.81
CA TYR A 515 16.02 -6.74 -39.93
C TYR A 515 16.39 -8.24 -39.90
N PRO A 516 16.54 -8.95 -41.04
CA PRO A 516 16.86 -10.37 -41.04
C PRO A 516 18.12 -10.65 -40.18
N ASN A 517 18.03 -11.63 -39.27
CA ASN A 517 19.08 -11.97 -38.32
C ASN A 517 19.59 -10.77 -37.48
N GLY A 518 18.71 -9.83 -37.15
CA GLY A 518 19.05 -8.66 -36.33
C GLY A 518 19.93 -7.65 -37.05
N ARG A 519 19.91 -7.61 -38.39
CA ARG A 519 20.71 -6.68 -39.20
C ARG A 519 19.84 -5.93 -40.19
N ASP A 520 20.05 -4.64 -40.33
CA ASP A 520 19.31 -3.82 -41.30
C ASP A 520 19.57 -4.34 -42.72
N ALA A 521 18.50 -4.71 -43.43
CA ALA A 521 18.59 -5.36 -44.74
C ALA A 521 19.25 -4.49 -45.82
N ARG A 522 19.29 -3.16 -45.62
CA ARG A 522 19.88 -2.21 -46.59
C ARG A 522 21.35 -1.95 -46.32
N SER A 523 21.73 -1.82 -45.06
CA SER A 523 23.08 -1.41 -44.65
C SER A 523 23.95 -2.56 -44.10
N GLY A 524 23.35 -3.71 -43.76
CA GLY A 524 24.02 -4.85 -43.14
C GLY A 524 24.47 -4.63 -41.70
N LYS A 525 24.26 -3.43 -41.15
CA LYS A 525 24.66 -3.08 -39.78
C LYS A 525 23.80 -3.82 -38.74
N PRO A 526 24.40 -4.26 -37.61
CA PRO A 526 23.64 -4.82 -36.49
C PRO A 526 22.60 -3.83 -35.97
N LEU A 527 21.41 -4.33 -35.65
CA LEU A 527 20.40 -3.60 -34.92
C LEU A 527 20.81 -3.55 -33.45
N VAL A 528 21.04 -2.33 -32.95
CA VAL A 528 21.33 -2.06 -31.55
C VAL A 528 20.12 -1.31 -30.96
N LEU A 529 19.56 -1.84 -29.88
CA LEU A 529 18.43 -1.25 -29.17
C LEU A 529 18.85 -0.92 -27.74
N ASN A 530 18.27 0.14 -27.19
CA ASN A 530 18.58 0.62 -25.85
C ASN A 530 17.45 0.29 -24.89
N TYR A 531 17.81 -0.26 -23.74
CA TYR A 531 16.89 -0.61 -22.67
C TYR A 531 17.15 0.27 -21.44
N ASP A 532 16.22 1.18 -21.19
CA ASP A 532 16.25 2.17 -20.11
C ASP A 532 15.56 1.64 -18.86
N VAL A 533 16.28 1.61 -17.73
CA VAL A 533 15.79 1.03 -16.47
C VAL A 533 15.97 2.04 -15.33
N GLY A 534 14.88 2.29 -14.58
CA GLY A 534 14.83 3.23 -13.46
C GLY A 534 15.39 2.72 -12.14
N SER A 535 16.28 1.74 -12.18
CA SER A 535 16.98 1.21 -11.01
C SER A 535 18.46 1.03 -11.33
N PRO A 536 19.38 1.35 -10.40
CA PRO A 536 20.80 1.08 -10.58
C PRO A 536 21.07 -0.39 -10.88
N ALA A 537 22.10 -0.66 -11.68
CA ALA A 537 22.57 -2.01 -11.92
C ALA A 537 23.31 -2.54 -10.67
N THR A 538 22.59 -3.25 -9.81
CA THR A 538 23.14 -3.95 -8.64
C THR A 538 23.39 -5.43 -8.95
N PRO A 539 24.21 -6.15 -8.16
CA PRO A 539 24.38 -7.61 -8.29
C PRO A 539 23.05 -8.37 -8.30
N GLU A 540 22.06 -7.90 -7.53
CA GLU A 540 20.72 -8.49 -7.44
C GLU A 540 19.91 -8.29 -8.74
N SER A 541 20.00 -7.11 -9.36
CA SER A 541 19.30 -6.80 -10.62
C SER A 541 19.95 -7.45 -11.85
N LYS A 542 21.23 -7.83 -11.75
CA LYS A 542 22.04 -8.32 -12.88
C LYS A 542 21.43 -9.53 -13.57
N ALA A 543 20.87 -10.47 -12.82
CA ALA A 543 20.25 -11.67 -13.40
C ALA A 543 19.08 -11.33 -14.34
N ASN A 544 18.22 -10.39 -13.95
CA ASN A 544 17.09 -9.92 -14.77
C ASN A 544 17.59 -9.19 -16.03
N LEU A 545 18.61 -8.36 -15.88
CA LEU A 545 19.22 -7.58 -16.95
C LEU A 545 19.92 -8.49 -17.98
N ASP A 546 20.70 -9.48 -17.52
CA ASP A 546 21.36 -10.47 -18.37
C ASP A 546 20.34 -11.36 -19.09
N TRP A 547 19.24 -11.73 -18.41
CA TRP A 547 18.15 -12.48 -19.02
C TRP A 547 17.52 -11.70 -20.16
N MET A 548 17.27 -10.40 -19.98
CA MET A 548 16.70 -9.54 -21.03
C MET A 548 17.63 -9.48 -22.26
N THR A 549 18.93 -9.29 -22.06
CA THR A 549 19.92 -9.34 -23.15
C THR A 549 19.88 -10.68 -23.91
N LYS A 550 19.73 -11.80 -23.19
CA LYS A 550 19.59 -13.13 -23.82
C LYS A 550 18.32 -13.25 -24.66
N GLN A 551 17.20 -12.64 -24.25
CA GLN A 551 15.97 -12.67 -25.04
C GLN A 551 16.15 -11.98 -26.40
N PHE A 552 16.81 -10.82 -26.43
CA PHE A 552 17.10 -10.08 -27.68
C PHE A 552 18.16 -10.79 -28.53
N ALA A 553 19.12 -11.46 -27.91
CA ALA A 553 20.13 -12.27 -28.60
C ALA A 553 19.53 -13.44 -29.38
N LYS A 554 18.36 -14.00 -28.98
CA LYS A 554 17.60 -15.01 -29.75
C LYS A 554 17.24 -14.54 -31.17
N LEU A 555 17.21 -13.21 -31.38
CA LEU A 555 16.94 -12.56 -32.66
C LEU A 555 18.20 -11.96 -33.32
N GLY A 556 19.39 -12.16 -32.75
CA GLY A 556 20.63 -11.53 -33.21
C GLY A 556 20.71 -10.02 -32.94
N ILE A 557 19.86 -9.49 -32.04
CA ILE A 557 19.80 -8.06 -31.70
C ILE A 557 20.68 -7.78 -30.49
N GLN A 558 21.48 -6.72 -30.56
CA GLN A 558 22.25 -6.23 -29.41
C GLN A 558 21.39 -5.30 -28.56
N LEU A 559 21.28 -5.60 -27.26
CA LEU A 559 20.58 -4.77 -26.30
C LEU A 559 21.58 -4.04 -25.39
N GLU A 560 21.58 -2.71 -25.44
CA GLU A 560 22.38 -1.85 -24.57
C GLU A 560 21.57 -1.42 -23.34
N ILE A 561 22.01 -1.85 -22.16
CA ILE A 561 21.34 -1.55 -20.89
C ILE A 561 21.79 -0.18 -20.39
N ARG A 562 20.81 0.68 -20.11
CA ARG A 562 20.98 2.04 -19.60
C ARG A 562 20.26 2.15 -18.26
N ALA A 563 20.94 1.70 -17.20
CA ALA A 563 20.44 1.76 -15.84
C ALA A 563 20.74 3.14 -15.21
N THR A 564 19.72 3.80 -14.66
CA THR A 564 19.85 5.08 -13.94
C THR A 564 19.10 5.01 -12.61
N ASP A 565 19.30 5.99 -11.72
CA ASP A 565 18.38 6.15 -10.60
C ASP A 565 16.98 6.56 -11.10
N TYR A 566 15.98 6.37 -10.23
CA TYR A 566 14.58 6.55 -10.60
C TYR A 566 14.24 8.00 -10.97
N ASN A 567 14.82 8.99 -10.29
CA ASN A 567 14.55 10.40 -10.61
C ASN A 567 15.12 10.79 -11.97
N GLN A 568 16.35 10.35 -12.27
CA GLN A 568 16.96 10.53 -13.59
C GLN A 568 16.17 9.82 -14.69
N PHE A 569 15.69 8.60 -14.41
CA PHE A 569 14.84 7.85 -15.34
C PHE A 569 13.52 8.56 -15.61
N GLN A 570 12.85 9.07 -14.57
CA GLN A 570 11.62 9.85 -14.73
C GLN A 570 11.84 11.12 -15.58
N ASP A 571 12.93 11.86 -15.35
CA ASP A 571 13.29 13.03 -16.18
C ASP A 571 13.58 12.63 -17.64
N LYS A 572 14.28 11.51 -17.86
CA LYS A 572 14.55 10.97 -19.19
C LYS A 572 13.26 10.62 -19.94
N VAL A 573 12.32 9.96 -19.26
CA VAL A 573 11.02 9.58 -19.81
C VAL A 573 10.17 10.81 -20.10
N ARG A 574 10.12 11.79 -19.19
CA ARG A 574 9.45 13.09 -19.44
C ARG A 574 10.01 13.81 -20.67
N ARG A 575 11.31 13.71 -20.93
CA ARG A 575 11.95 14.29 -22.12
C ARG A 575 11.83 13.44 -23.38
N GLY A 576 11.22 12.26 -23.32
CA GLY A 576 11.07 11.35 -24.45
C GLY A 576 12.37 10.74 -24.96
N LYS A 577 13.43 10.70 -24.14
CA LYS A 577 14.78 10.24 -24.54
C LYS A 577 15.02 8.75 -24.25
N HIS A 578 13.98 8.01 -23.91
CA HIS A 578 13.99 6.56 -23.70
C HIS A 578 13.60 5.82 -24.98
N GLN A 579 14.04 4.58 -25.15
CA GLN A 579 13.70 3.75 -26.33
C GLN A 579 12.82 2.56 -25.95
N ILE A 580 13.41 1.56 -25.28
CA ILE A 580 12.71 0.45 -24.64
C ILE A 580 12.82 0.66 -23.14
N PHE A 581 11.76 0.45 -22.38
CA PHE A 581 11.76 0.74 -20.94
C PHE A 581 10.88 -0.23 -20.17
N THR A 582 11.14 -0.40 -18.88
CA THR A 582 10.23 -1.11 -17.97
C THR A 582 9.52 -0.13 -17.07
N TRP A 583 8.23 -0.36 -16.85
CA TRP A 583 7.38 0.46 -16.01
C TRP A 583 6.38 -0.42 -15.25
N GLY A 584 5.69 0.20 -14.30
CA GLY A 584 4.63 -0.45 -13.54
C GLY A 584 3.48 0.51 -13.29
N TRP A 585 2.29 -0.05 -13.12
CA TRP A 585 1.10 0.69 -12.72
C TRP A 585 0.41 -0.03 -11.57
N LEU A 586 -0.01 0.73 -10.57
CA LEU A 586 -0.86 0.28 -9.48
C LEU A 586 -2.18 1.02 -9.63
N ALA A 587 -3.29 0.30 -9.74
CA ALA A 587 -4.58 0.96 -9.95
C ALA A 587 -4.99 1.78 -8.73
N ASP A 588 -5.50 2.98 -8.97
CA ASP A 588 -6.08 3.85 -7.94
C ASP A 588 -7.47 3.36 -7.54
N TYR A 589 -8.23 2.88 -8.54
CA TYR A 589 -9.58 2.34 -8.43
C TYR A 589 -9.81 1.23 -9.46
N PRO A 590 -10.76 0.30 -9.20
CA PRO A 590 -10.91 -0.93 -9.97
C PRO A 590 -11.76 -0.74 -11.24
N ASP A 591 -11.35 0.17 -12.13
CA ASP A 591 -11.96 0.39 -13.45
C ASP A 591 -10.94 0.13 -14.58
N ALA A 592 -11.39 -0.46 -15.69
CA ALA A 592 -10.54 -0.71 -16.85
C ALA A 592 -9.99 0.59 -17.45
N GLU A 593 -10.74 1.68 -17.33
CA GLU A 593 -10.30 3.00 -17.74
C GLU A 593 -8.97 3.40 -17.07
N ASN A 594 -8.76 3.03 -15.80
CA ASN A 594 -7.53 3.31 -15.04
C ASN A 594 -6.31 2.52 -15.52
N PHE A 595 -6.46 1.60 -16.47
CA PHE A 595 -5.34 0.97 -17.19
C PHE A 595 -5.27 1.44 -18.64
N LEU A 596 -6.42 1.58 -19.30
CA LEU A 596 -6.49 1.96 -20.71
C LEU A 596 -6.05 3.42 -20.95
N PHE A 597 -6.16 4.30 -19.95
CA PHE A 597 -5.69 5.68 -20.07
C PHE A 597 -4.17 5.81 -20.21
N LEU A 598 -3.40 4.81 -19.76
CA LEU A 598 -1.94 4.75 -19.89
C LEU A 598 -1.48 4.62 -21.34
N LEU A 599 -2.41 4.39 -22.26
CA LEU A 599 -2.18 4.33 -23.69
C LEU A 599 -3.05 5.37 -24.43
N TYR A 600 -3.65 6.34 -23.73
CA TYR A 600 -4.39 7.41 -24.40
C TYR A 600 -3.42 8.45 -24.98
N GLY A 601 -3.54 8.77 -26.27
CA GLY A 601 -2.63 9.64 -27.01
C GLY A 601 -2.50 11.05 -26.43
N PRO A 602 -3.60 11.75 -26.15
CA PRO A 602 -3.57 13.04 -25.45
C PRO A 602 -2.98 12.98 -24.04
N GLY A 603 -2.83 11.79 -23.46
CA GLY A 603 -2.11 11.56 -22.20
C GLY A 603 -0.62 11.28 -22.36
N ALA A 604 -0.02 11.45 -23.55
CA ALA A 604 1.39 11.17 -23.81
C ALA A 604 2.32 11.90 -22.84
N LYS A 605 3.15 11.16 -22.11
CA LYS A 605 3.98 11.67 -21.01
C LYS A 605 5.01 12.69 -21.48
N SER A 606 5.63 12.48 -22.64
CA SER A 606 6.68 13.39 -23.13
C SER A 606 6.15 14.58 -23.93
N VAL A 607 4.86 14.59 -24.28
CA VAL A 607 4.25 15.63 -25.13
C VAL A 607 3.27 16.50 -24.34
N HIS A 608 2.56 15.90 -23.40
CA HIS A 608 1.45 16.52 -22.67
C HIS A 608 1.57 16.39 -21.15
N ASP A 609 2.71 15.88 -20.64
CA ASP A 609 2.96 15.62 -19.21
C ASP A 609 1.90 14.70 -18.56
N GLY A 610 1.31 13.79 -19.35
CA GLY A 610 0.37 12.78 -18.86
C GLY A 610 1.03 11.47 -18.41
N GLU A 611 0.24 10.41 -18.24
CA GLU A 611 0.72 9.10 -17.73
C GLU A 611 1.05 8.06 -18.81
N ASN A 612 0.80 8.34 -20.08
CA ASN A 612 1.18 7.44 -21.17
C ASN A 612 2.69 7.52 -21.46
N ALA A 613 3.46 6.73 -20.69
CA ALA A 613 4.92 6.66 -20.77
C ALA A 613 5.46 6.08 -22.09
N ALA A 614 4.63 5.32 -22.82
CA ALA A 614 4.98 4.83 -24.14
C ALA A 614 4.78 5.89 -25.24
N ASN A 615 4.14 7.02 -24.93
CA ASN A 615 3.73 8.03 -25.91
C ASN A 615 2.89 7.46 -27.07
N TYR A 616 2.17 6.36 -26.83
CA TYR A 616 1.36 5.68 -27.84
C TYR A 616 0.29 6.62 -28.41
N GLN A 617 0.07 6.59 -29.72
CA GLN A 617 -0.92 7.42 -30.40
C GLN A 617 -1.63 6.64 -31.52
N ASN A 618 -2.93 6.44 -31.36
CA ASN A 618 -3.77 5.80 -32.36
C ASN A 618 -5.16 6.46 -32.36
N ALA A 619 -5.57 7.03 -33.50
CA ALA A 619 -6.79 7.82 -33.58
C ALA A 619 -8.07 7.02 -33.29
N GLU A 620 -8.10 5.73 -33.66
CA GLU A 620 -9.24 4.86 -33.33
C GLU A 620 -9.27 4.56 -31.84
N TYR A 621 -8.12 4.20 -31.25
CA TYR A 621 -7.98 3.98 -29.82
C TYR A 621 -8.38 5.22 -29.01
N ASP A 622 -7.89 6.39 -29.39
CA ASP A 622 -8.15 7.66 -28.72
C ASP A 622 -9.64 8.02 -28.75
N ARG A 623 -10.30 7.79 -29.90
CA ARG A 623 -11.76 7.96 -30.03
C ARG A 623 -12.52 6.99 -29.11
N LEU A 624 -12.12 5.73 -29.07
CA LEU A 624 -12.75 4.70 -28.24
C LEU A 624 -12.55 4.98 -26.75
N TYR A 625 -11.35 5.34 -26.33
CA TYR A 625 -11.07 5.73 -24.94
C TYR A 625 -11.89 6.96 -24.52
N SER A 626 -12.00 7.97 -25.41
CA SER A 626 -12.80 9.17 -25.17
C SER A 626 -14.28 8.88 -24.94
N GLN A 627 -14.80 7.78 -25.52
CA GLN A 627 -16.15 7.26 -25.26
C GLN A 627 -16.18 6.45 -23.96
N LEU A 628 -15.27 5.46 -23.83
CA LEU A 628 -15.18 4.51 -22.72
C LEU A 628 -15.19 5.19 -21.35
N ARG A 629 -14.43 6.27 -21.17
CA ARG A 629 -14.31 6.96 -19.88
C ARG A 629 -15.63 7.50 -19.31
N PHE A 630 -16.68 7.59 -20.14
CA PHE A 630 -18.01 8.05 -19.76
C PHE A 630 -19.05 6.93 -19.70
N MET A 631 -18.68 5.68 -20.00
CA MET A 631 -19.60 4.55 -20.02
C MET A 631 -19.70 3.88 -18.65
N GLY A 632 -20.91 3.46 -18.29
CA GLY A 632 -21.13 2.55 -17.17
C GLY A 632 -20.74 1.11 -17.54
N ASP A 633 -20.55 0.27 -16.52
CA ASP A 633 -20.26 -1.14 -16.73
C ASP A 633 -21.45 -1.85 -17.38
N GLY A 634 -21.20 -2.55 -18.49
CA GLY A 634 -22.24 -3.21 -19.27
C GLY A 634 -21.74 -3.71 -20.63
N PRO A 635 -22.61 -4.35 -21.42
CA PRO A 635 -22.24 -4.98 -22.70
C PRO A 635 -21.60 -4.02 -23.71
N GLU A 636 -22.06 -2.77 -23.75
CA GLU A 636 -21.52 -1.74 -24.66
C GLU A 636 -20.08 -1.36 -24.28
N LYS A 637 -19.82 -1.11 -22.98
CA LYS A 637 -18.47 -0.81 -22.49
C LYS A 637 -17.54 -2.01 -22.72
N GLN A 638 -18.04 -3.23 -22.54
CA GLN A 638 -17.27 -4.45 -22.85
C GLN A 638 -16.86 -4.52 -24.32
N ALA A 639 -17.77 -4.23 -25.25
CA ALA A 639 -17.46 -4.24 -26.68
C ALA A 639 -16.40 -3.20 -27.07
N VAL A 640 -16.47 -2.00 -26.47
CA VAL A 640 -15.45 -0.95 -26.65
C VAL A 640 -14.10 -1.41 -26.10
N ILE A 641 -14.07 -1.99 -24.90
CA ILE A 641 -12.85 -2.55 -24.29
C ILE A 641 -12.25 -3.64 -25.17
N ASP A 642 -13.05 -4.60 -25.63
CA ASP A 642 -12.59 -5.72 -26.46
C ASP A 642 -11.95 -5.18 -27.77
N ARG A 643 -12.52 -4.15 -28.40
CA ARG A 643 -11.93 -3.50 -29.58
C ARG A 643 -10.63 -2.76 -29.26
N MET A 644 -10.58 -2.01 -28.15
CA MET A 644 -9.39 -1.31 -27.71
C MET A 644 -8.24 -2.29 -27.43
N VAL A 645 -8.50 -3.38 -26.71
CA VAL A 645 -7.50 -4.42 -26.42
C VAL A 645 -7.00 -5.08 -27.70
N ALA A 646 -7.87 -5.35 -28.67
CA ALA A 646 -7.47 -5.91 -29.96
C ALA A 646 -6.51 -4.96 -30.73
N ILE A 647 -6.81 -3.66 -30.78
CA ILE A 647 -5.91 -2.64 -31.37
C ILE A 647 -4.55 -2.69 -30.70
N LEU A 648 -4.51 -2.72 -29.36
CA LEU A 648 -3.25 -2.72 -28.62
C LEU A 648 -2.45 -4.02 -28.80
N GLN A 649 -3.11 -5.18 -28.84
CA GLN A 649 -2.44 -6.47 -29.10
C GLN A 649 -1.83 -6.51 -30.51
N GLU A 650 -2.48 -5.89 -31.49
CA GLU A 650 -1.97 -5.74 -32.86
C GLU A 650 -0.80 -4.75 -32.91
N ASP A 651 -0.97 -3.54 -32.37
CA ASP A 651 0.05 -2.49 -32.43
C ASP A 651 1.27 -2.78 -31.54
N ALA A 652 1.10 -3.63 -30.53
CA ALA A 652 2.10 -4.05 -29.56
C ALA A 652 2.89 -2.87 -28.96
N PRO A 653 2.25 -1.81 -28.41
CA PRO A 653 2.98 -0.69 -27.82
C PRO A 653 3.76 -1.10 -26.58
N TRP A 654 3.35 -2.17 -25.92
CA TRP A 654 4.05 -2.85 -24.84
C TRP A 654 4.27 -4.32 -25.17
N SER A 655 5.35 -4.89 -24.66
CA SER A 655 5.40 -6.29 -24.28
C SER A 655 4.77 -6.41 -22.89
N TRP A 656 3.62 -7.08 -22.83
CA TRP A 656 2.66 -6.95 -21.72
C TRP A 656 3.15 -7.34 -20.34
N GLY A 657 4.24 -8.12 -20.24
CA GLY A 657 4.84 -8.48 -18.96
C GLY A 657 3.94 -9.42 -18.15
N TYR A 658 3.65 -9.02 -16.92
CA TYR A 658 2.88 -9.82 -15.97
C TYR A 658 2.04 -8.95 -15.04
N PHE A 659 0.95 -9.52 -14.54
CA PHE A 659 0.18 -9.00 -13.43
C PHE A 659 0.71 -9.61 -12.14
N PRO A 660 1.42 -8.85 -11.29
CA PRO A 660 2.03 -9.39 -10.08
C PRO A 660 1.01 -10.10 -9.19
N TYR A 661 1.43 -11.18 -8.56
CA TYR A 661 0.64 -11.73 -7.46
C TYR A 661 0.76 -10.83 -6.24
N ALA A 662 -0.33 -10.72 -5.48
CA ALA A 662 -0.33 -10.20 -4.11
C ALA A 662 -0.65 -11.35 -3.16
N SER A 663 0.13 -11.52 -2.09
CA SER A 663 -0.14 -12.54 -1.08
C SER A 663 -0.06 -11.96 0.32
N GLY A 664 -1.12 -12.14 1.09
CA GLY A 664 -1.08 -11.86 2.52
C GLY A 664 -0.29 -12.94 3.26
N ALA A 665 0.13 -12.62 4.49
CA ALA A 665 0.76 -13.57 5.41
C ALA A 665 0.09 -13.46 6.78
N TYR A 666 -0.52 -14.56 7.22
CA TYR A 666 -1.32 -14.61 8.42
C TYR A 666 -0.96 -15.85 9.23
N HIS A 667 -0.88 -15.73 10.55
CA HIS A 667 -0.94 -16.91 11.39
C HIS A 667 -2.35 -17.53 11.38
N ARG A 668 -2.45 -18.83 11.63
CA ARG A 668 -3.75 -19.56 11.65
C ARG A 668 -4.78 -19.01 12.63
N TRP A 669 -4.34 -18.31 13.67
CA TRP A 669 -5.22 -17.66 14.65
C TRP A 669 -5.77 -16.31 14.15
N VAL A 670 -5.29 -15.78 13.03
CA VAL A 670 -5.82 -14.58 12.40
C VAL A 670 -6.88 -15.00 11.37
N HIS A 671 -8.14 -14.89 11.78
CA HIS A 671 -9.27 -15.21 10.92
C HIS A 671 -9.62 -14.05 9.98
N ASN A 672 -10.35 -14.39 8.93
CA ASN A 672 -10.87 -13.49 7.91
C ASN A 672 -9.81 -12.76 7.07
N GLY A 673 -8.53 -13.13 7.18
CA GLY A 673 -7.45 -12.60 6.33
C GLY A 673 -7.73 -12.79 4.83
N LYS A 674 -7.91 -11.69 4.10
CA LYS A 674 -8.02 -11.66 2.64
C LYS A 674 -7.18 -10.51 2.06
N PRO A 675 -6.17 -10.80 1.22
CA PRO A 675 -5.32 -9.76 0.65
C PRO A 675 -6.12 -8.85 -0.31
N SER A 676 -5.89 -7.55 -0.20
CA SER A 676 -6.45 -6.54 -1.11
C SER A 676 -5.63 -5.24 -1.03
N ILE A 677 -5.46 -4.59 -2.19
CA ILE A 677 -4.92 -3.23 -2.28
C ILE A 677 -6.00 -2.15 -2.42
N MET A 678 -7.25 -2.56 -2.71
CA MET A 678 -8.41 -1.68 -2.87
C MET A 678 -9.21 -1.57 -1.58
N VAL A 679 -9.34 -2.67 -0.81
CA VAL A 679 -10.00 -2.66 0.50
C VAL A 679 -8.96 -2.34 1.58
N ARG A 680 -8.81 -1.04 1.89
CA ARG A 680 -7.77 -0.51 2.78
C ARG A 680 -8.19 -0.42 4.26
N ASP A 681 -9.46 -0.66 4.56
CA ASP A 681 -10.04 -0.66 5.90
C ASP A 681 -10.13 -2.08 6.50
N GLN A 682 -9.22 -2.97 6.09
CA GLN A 682 -9.34 -4.42 6.32
C GLN A 682 -9.22 -4.85 7.80
N ALA A 683 -8.59 -4.04 8.65
CA ALA A 683 -8.36 -4.39 10.06
C ALA A 683 -9.66 -4.57 10.86
N GLN A 684 -10.77 -3.96 10.44
CA GLN A 684 -12.06 -4.16 11.11
C GLN A 684 -12.62 -5.58 10.93
N TYR A 685 -12.21 -6.28 9.87
CA TYR A 685 -12.75 -7.59 9.51
C TYR A 685 -11.95 -8.74 10.13
N TYR A 686 -10.73 -8.48 10.58
CA TYR A 686 -9.87 -9.49 11.21
C TYR A 686 -10.35 -9.83 12.60
N ARG A 687 -10.24 -11.11 12.96
CA ARG A 687 -10.55 -11.64 14.30
C ARG A 687 -9.40 -12.54 14.78
N LEU A 688 -9.08 -12.46 16.06
CA LEU A 688 -8.02 -13.27 16.68
C LEU A 688 -8.61 -14.46 17.45
N ASP A 689 -7.98 -15.62 17.33
CA ASP A 689 -8.07 -16.71 18.31
C ASP A 689 -6.89 -16.60 19.28
N THR A 690 -7.07 -15.82 20.34
CA THR A 690 -6.01 -15.56 21.33
C THR A 690 -5.62 -16.82 22.11
N ALA A 691 -6.55 -17.77 22.28
CA ALA A 691 -6.26 -19.04 22.94
C ALA A 691 -5.30 -19.89 22.09
N ASP A 692 -5.52 -19.96 20.77
CA ASP A 692 -4.56 -20.64 19.88
C ASP A 692 -3.22 -19.91 19.80
N ARG A 693 -3.22 -18.58 19.77
CA ARG A 693 -1.98 -17.79 19.80
C ARG A 693 -1.14 -18.08 21.04
N VAL A 694 -1.74 -18.06 22.24
CA VAL A 694 -1.05 -18.36 23.51
C VAL A 694 -0.45 -19.77 23.49
N ARG A 695 -1.24 -20.78 23.10
CA ARG A 695 -0.74 -22.17 23.00
C ARG A 695 0.41 -22.28 21.99
N SER A 696 0.29 -21.64 20.84
CA SER A 696 1.28 -21.69 19.77
C SER A 696 2.59 -21.01 20.18
N LEU A 697 2.53 -19.83 20.80
CA LEU A 697 3.72 -19.13 21.30
C LEU A 697 4.46 -19.95 22.36
N ALA A 698 3.73 -20.60 23.27
CA ALA A 698 4.30 -21.47 24.29
C ALA A 698 4.95 -22.75 23.70
N ASP A 699 4.46 -23.23 22.56
CA ASP A 699 5.05 -24.36 21.84
C ASP A 699 6.29 -23.96 21.03
N TRP A 700 6.21 -22.84 20.30
CA TRP A 700 7.24 -22.45 19.32
C TRP A 700 8.46 -21.79 19.95
N ASN A 701 8.31 -21.12 21.09
CA ASN A 701 9.37 -20.34 21.73
C ASN A 701 9.88 -20.99 23.01
N ARG A 702 9.87 -22.34 23.10
CA ARG A 702 10.39 -23.05 24.26
C ARG A 702 11.89 -22.79 24.44
N PRO A 703 12.34 -22.26 25.58
CA PRO A 703 13.74 -22.02 25.83
C PRO A 703 14.53 -23.34 25.90
N VAL A 704 15.71 -23.35 25.28
CA VAL A 704 16.60 -24.51 25.23
C VAL A 704 17.64 -24.39 26.35
N TYR A 705 17.42 -25.11 27.46
CA TYR A 705 18.25 -24.98 28.67
C TYR A 705 19.45 -25.92 28.75
N TRP A 706 19.51 -26.99 27.93
CA TRP A 706 20.59 -27.98 28.04
C TRP A 706 22.01 -27.41 27.87
N PRO A 707 22.28 -26.37 27.04
CA PRO A 707 23.63 -25.81 26.95
C PRO A 707 24.07 -25.17 28.27
N LEU A 708 23.13 -24.60 29.03
CA LEU A 708 23.41 -24.06 30.36
C LEU A 708 23.76 -25.17 31.36
N ALA A 709 23.10 -26.32 31.27
CA ALA A 709 23.46 -27.49 32.07
C ALA A 709 24.88 -27.98 31.74
N VAL A 710 25.24 -28.03 30.45
CA VAL A 710 26.61 -28.39 30.03
C VAL A 710 27.63 -27.36 30.54
N LEU A 711 27.34 -26.07 30.42
CA LEU A 711 28.21 -25.00 30.94
C LEU A 711 28.40 -25.14 32.46
N ALA A 712 27.34 -25.43 33.22
CA ALA A 712 27.42 -25.66 34.65
C ALA A 712 28.30 -26.87 35.00
N VAL A 713 28.19 -27.97 34.25
CA VAL A 713 29.04 -29.15 34.41
C VAL A 713 30.51 -28.82 34.12
N VAL A 714 30.80 -28.07 33.06
CA VAL A 714 32.17 -27.61 32.72
C VAL A 714 32.73 -26.74 33.84
N LEU A 715 31.95 -25.78 34.36
CA LEU A 715 32.37 -24.92 35.46
C LEU A 715 32.65 -25.71 36.74
N LEU A 716 31.81 -26.70 37.07
CA LEU A 716 32.03 -27.60 38.21
C LEU A 716 33.28 -28.46 38.02
N ALA A 717 33.53 -28.97 36.81
CA ALA A 717 34.73 -29.74 36.49
C ALA A 717 36.01 -28.88 36.62
N MET A 718 35.97 -27.63 36.15
CA MET A 718 37.07 -26.67 36.31
C MET A 718 37.32 -26.34 37.78
N ALA A 719 36.27 -26.08 38.56
CA ALA A 719 36.39 -25.81 40.00
C ALA A 719 36.96 -27.02 40.76
N TRP A 720 36.54 -28.23 40.40
CA TRP A 720 37.08 -29.47 40.94
C TRP A 720 38.56 -29.65 40.58
N GLY A 721 38.94 -29.40 39.32
CA GLY A 721 40.33 -29.42 38.86
C GLY A 721 41.21 -28.41 39.61
N ALA A 722 40.75 -27.16 39.74
CA ALA A 722 41.45 -26.11 40.49
C ALA A 722 41.63 -26.49 41.98
N ARG A 723 40.59 -27.08 42.61
CA ARG A 723 40.68 -27.58 43.99
C ARG A 723 41.68 -28.71 44.14
N LYS A 724 41.76 -29.63 43.17
CA LYS A 724 42.73 -30.72 43.16
C LYS A 724 44.17 -30.19 43.07
N VAL A 725 44.43 -29.22 42.18
CA VAL A 725 45.74 -28.55 42.04
C VAL A 725 46.10 -27.80 43.32
N PHE A 726 45.16 -27.05 43.91
CA PHE A 726 45.40 -26.31 45.16
C PHE A 726 45.77 -27.24 46.32
N ARG A 727 45.00 -28.32 46.53
CA ARG A 727 45.32 -29.33 47.56
C ARG A 727 46.65 -30.03 47.30
N GLY A 728 46.99 -30.30 46.03
CA GLY A 728 48.30 -30.84 45.67
C GLY A 728 49.43 -29.89 46.05
N ARG A 729 49.28 -28.58 45.82
CA ARG A 729 50.25 -27.56 46.25
C ARG A 729 50.39 -27.50 47.77
N GLU A 730 49.29 -27.48 48.52
CA GLU A 730 49.35 -27.50 50.00
C GLU A 730 50.09 -28.74 50.52
N GLN A 731 49.86 -29.92 49.94
CA GLN A 731 50.55 -31.15 50.31
C GLN A 731 52.05 -31.13 49.95
N HIS A 732 52.43 -30.53 48.82
CA HIS A 732 53.83 -30.32 48.46
C HIS A 732 54.52 -29.33 49.42
N THR A 733 53.90 -28.19 49.70
CA THR A 733 54.43 -27.20 50.66
C THR A 733 54.57 -27.78 52.07
N ALA A 734 53.60 -28.59 52.52
CA ALA A 734 53.68 -29.27 53.82
C ALA A 734 54.78 -30.35 53.85
N ARG A 735 55.00 -31.08 52.75
CA ARG A 735 56.11 -32.05 52.62
C ARG A 735 57.47 -31.37 52.61
N ASP A 736 57.62 -30.24 51.93
CA ASP A 736 58.87 -29.48 51.90
C ASP A 736 59.21 -28.88 53.27
N GLN A 737 58.20 -28.37 54.01
CA GLN A 737 58.39 -27.93 55.40
C GLN A 737 58.74 -29.07 56.36
N ALA A 738 58.14 -30.26 56.19
CA ALA A 738 58.51 -31.44 56.97
C ALA A 738 59.93 -31.92 56.65
N ARG A 739 60.35 -31.85 55.38
CA ARG A 739 61.73 -32.17 54.95
C ARG A 739 62.76 -31.19 55.53
N GLN A 740 62.42 -29.90 55.62
CA GLN A 740 63.28 -28.89 56.24
C GLN A 740 63.41 -29.07 57.75
N ARG A 741 62.36 -29.57 58.44
CA ARG A 741 62.43 -29.87 59.88
C ARG A 741 63.22 -31.14 60.20
N GLY A 742 63.14 -32.17 59.37
CA GLY A 742 63.94 -33.41 59.55
C GLY A 742 65.42 -33.30 59.19
N LEU A 743 65.89 -32.15 58.71
CA LEU A 743 67.32 -31.83 58.51
C LEU A 743 67.87 -30.93 59.63
N ALA A 744 67.05 -30.60 60.62
CA ALA A 744 67.38 -29.74 61.76
C ALA A 744 67.36 -30.48 63.12
N ASP A 745 67.08 -31.80 63.10
CA ASP A 745 67.32 -32.76 64.19
C ASP A 745 68.48 -33.68 63.78
#